data_AF-A0A9E6W600-F1
#
_entry.id   AF-A0A9E6W600-F1
#
_cell.length_a   1.000
_cell.length_b   1.000
_cell.length_c   1.000
_cell.angle_alpha   90.00
_cell.angle_beta   90.00
_cell.angle_gamma   90.00
#
_symmetry.space_group_name_H-M   'P 1'
#
loop_
_entity.id
_entity.type
_entity.pdbx_description
1 polymer ?
#
loop_
_entity_poly.entity_id
_entity_poly.type
_entity_poly.pdbx_seq_one_letter_code
_entity_poly.pdbx_strand_id
1 'polypeptide(L)'
;MKSSELTTKEIVQSILNSYSQVFFSTSKLLAFFLLLISFFDYGAGIGGLVAVIIANLLAWLLGYNKYLLVSGLYGFNALLVGLGVGLFYQPSPELFLLVAIAAVTCFFLTIVFQGVLGKYGLPYLSVPFLITIWIVALSRGDLNALHISERGIFTYNELYSLGGQTFVNLYDFLENSISSSFIKIYFHSLGAIFFQTHLLAGIIISIGLLIYSRITFGLSILGYSVAWLFYQIVGIEFSSLGYTFIGFNYILTAIALGGYYLVPGRVSYAWIILLLPAVVLFTTSTQQIFLIFRISPYSLPFNVVVLMFLYALKLREKRSEHLVETPVQLGKPEKNLYLYSGNLKRFPVAYPVSASLPFFGEWAVSQAHNGEHTHKGAWRHAWDFIITDRSGRQFRGSGDFAEDYFCYAKAVLAPFDGTVIEVVNHIHDNKIADVNTKNNWGNTVIIKCNDYLYAKLSHLKYHSIEVKPGDIIKKGQLLGRCGNSGRSPYPHLHFQFQVTPHIGSVTLDYPFGHYLLKEDNNFNLKNFSYPGNNEIVVNPAKNESLAAALHFIPGQQIKVEVEVESIKSKWQNLAGSYSWIVETDVYNNSFIRCETDGGLAYLYNSGDLHYFTNFTGRKNTPLYWFFVSLFKVPLGFQPNSKIADSIPVNLMFNGVTKILQDFVAPVFLFLKAEYQLTIKEAGDILSSGDIEMEATVSHKMAGREIRKFQTGIKISQDQVIQLSIQLSDAKISIICRNDLD
;
A
#
# COMPACT_ATOMS: atom_id res chain seq x y z
N MET A 1 -30.57 -6.14 10.65
CA MET A 1 -29.81 -5.47 9.56
C MET A 1 -30.61 -5.65 8.28
N LYS A 2 -31.18 -4.56 7.71
CA LYS A 2 -31.82 -4.64 6.39
C LYS A 2 -30.76 -5.06 5.37
N SER A 3 -30.92 -6.21 4.72
CA SER A 3 -30.11 -6.56 3.54
C SER A 3 -30.32 -5.44 2.52
N SER A 4 -29.31 -4.61 2.29
CA SER A 4 -29.38 -3.60 1.23
C SER A 4 -29.65 -4.36 -0.07
N GLU A 5 -30.79 -4.12 -0.71
CA GLU A 5 -31.09 -4.70 -2.02
C GLU A 5 -29.95 -4.38 -2.99
N LEU A 6 -29.62 -5.33 -3.87
CA LEU A 6 -28.64 -5.11 -4.93
C LEU A 6 -29.26 -4.19 -5.97
N THR A 7 -28.58 -3.09 -6.28
CA THR A 7 -28.98 -2.24 -7.40
C THR A 7 -28.69 -2.95 -8.72
N THR A 8 -29.45 -2.65 -9.79
CA THR A 8 -29.20 -3.18 -11.14
C THR A 8 -27.76 -2.95 -11.60
N LYS A 9 -27.18 -1.79 -11.21
CA LYS A 9 -25.80 -1.44 -11.50
C LYS A 9 -24.80 -2.39 -10.82
N GLU A 10 -25.07 -2.80 -9.58
CA GLU A 10 -24.23 -3.75 -8.84
C GLU A 10 -24.32 -5.16 -9.42
N ILE A 11 -25.50 -5.58 -9.88
CA ILE A 11 -25.70 -6.87 -10.56
C ILE A 11 -24.86 -6.93 -11.84
N VAL A 12 -25.00 -5.95 -12.74
CA VAL A 12 -24.20 -5.88 -13.97
C VAL A 12 -22.70 -5.82 -13.66
N GLN A 13 -22.32 -5.06 -12.63
CA GLN A 13 -20.94 -4.96 -12.21
C GLN A 13 -20.38 -6.29 -11.70
N SER A 14 -21.16 -7.07 -10.93
CA SER A 14 -20.74 -8.39 -10.43
C SER A 14 -20.49 -9.38 -11.57
N ILE A 15 -21.33 -9.36 -12.61
CA ILE A 15 -21.17 -10.21 -13.80
C ILE A 15 -19.90 -9.82 -14.53
N LEU A 16 -19.75 -8.54 -14.91
CA LEU A 16 -18.56 -8.07 -15.63
C LEU A 16 -17.27 -8.31 -14.83
N ASN A 17 -17.29 -8.03 -13.52
CA ASN A 17 -16.12 -8.25 -12.70
C ASN A 17 -15.73 -9.73 -12.63
N SER A 18 -16.70 -10.66 -12.64
CA SER A 18 -16.41 -12.11 -12.69
C SER A 18 -15.56 -12.49 -13.91
N TYR A 19 -15.75 -11.82 -15.06
CA TYR A 19 -14.90 -11.99 -16.24
C TYR A 19 -13.49 -11.44 -16.02
N SER A 20 -13.36 -10.18 -15.58
CA SER A 20 -12.04 -9.57 -15.39
C SER A 20 -11.22 -10.17 -14.23
N GLN A 21 -11.86 -10.81 -13.25
CA GLN A 21 -11.17 -11.45 -12.12
C GLN A 21 -10.30 -12.63 -12.52
N VAL A 22 -10.54 -13.26 -13.69
CA VAL A 22 -9.63 -14.28 -14.24
C VAL A 22 -8.20 -13.73 -14.44
N PHE A 23 -8.07 -12.43 -14.70
CA PHE A 23 -6.80 -11.71 -14.81
C PHE A 23 -6.49 -10.86 -13.57
N PHE A 24 -7.10 -11.18 -12.43
CA PHE A 24 -6.97 -10.43 -11.18
C PHE A 24 -7.32 -8.93 -11.31
N SER A 25 -8.35 -8.62 -12.10
CA SER A 25 -8.74 -7.26 -12.46
C SER A 25 -10.19 -6.98 -12.12
N THR A 26 -10.51 -5.70 -11.91
CA THR A 26 -11.88 -5.16 -11.79
C THR A 26 -12.17 -4.11 -12.87
N SER A 27 -11.40 -4.15 -13.97
CA SER A 27 -11.53 -3.22 -15.08
C SER A 27 -12.76 -3.54 -15.93
N LYS A 28 -13.70 -2.60 -16.00
CA LYS A 28 -14.92 -2.73 -16.82
C LYS A 28 -14.62 -2.94 -18.31
N LEU A 29 -13.59 -2.26 -18.83
CA LEU A 29 -13.23 -2.38 -20.24
C LEU A 29 -12.64 -3.76 -20.55
N LEU A 30 -11.75 -4.25 -19.68
CA LEU A 30 -11.20 -5.60 -19.84
C LEU A 30 -12.30 -6.66 -19.70
N ALA A 31 -13.20 -6.50 -18.72
CA ALA A 31 -14.36 -7.35 -18.56
C ALA A 31 -15.25 -7.40 -19.81
N PHE A 32 -15.51 -6.24 -20.42
CA PHE A 32 -16.29 -6.16 -21.66
C PHE A 32 -15.62 -6.90 -22.82
N PHE A 33 -14.30 -6.71 -23.00
CA PHE A 33 -13.55 -7.46 -24.00
C PHE A 33 -13.59 -8.96 -23.75
N LEU A 34 -13.40 -9.40 -22.51
CA LEU A 34 -13.47 -10.82 -22.15
C LEU A 34 -14.87 -11.40 -22.37
N LEU A 35 -15.93 -10.65 -22.04
CA LEU A 35 -17.30 -11.05 -22.33
C LEU A 35 -17.48 -11.25 -23.84
N LEU A 36 -17.09 -10.28 -24.67
CA LEU A 36 -17.17 -10.40 -26.12
C LEU A 36 -16.38 -11.60 -26.66
N ILE A 37 -15.16 -11.81 -26.16
CA ILE A 37 -14.29 -12.93 -26.54
C ILE A 37 -14.90 -14.28 -26.14
N SER A 38 -15.64 -14.38 -25.03
CA SER A 38 -16.30 -15.64 -24.67
C SER A 38 -17.29 -16.12 -25.73
N PHE A 39 -17.87 -15.22 -26.51
CA PHE A 39 -18.84 -15.55 -27.56
C PHE A 39 -18.19 -15.85 -28.91
N PHE A 40 -16.85 -15.92 -29.01
CA PHE A 40 -16.20 -16.45 -30.19
C PHE A 40 -16.56 -17.93 -30.41
N ASP A 41 -16.78 -18.67 -29.32
CA ASP A 41 -17.57 -19.90 -29.31
C ASP A 41 -18.86 -19.64 -28.51
N TYR A 42 -20.02 -19.68 -29.17
CA TYR A 42 -21.28 -19.35 -28.52
C TYR A 42 -21.67 -20.36 -27.41
N GLY A 43 -21.23 -21.62 -27.51
CA GLY A 43 -21.45 -22.63 -26.46
C GLY A 43 -20.69 -22.29 -25.18
N ALA A 44 -19.41 -21.95 -25.32
CA ALA A 44 -18.58 -21.44 -24.24
C ALA A 44 -19.15 -20.13 -23.67
N GLY A 45 -19.49 -19.16 -24.53
CA GLY A 45 -20.02 -17.86 -24.14
C GLY A 45 -21.30 -17.95 -23.31
N ILE A 46 -22.29 -18.72 -23.79
CA ILE A 46 -23.55 -18.93 -23.05
C ILE A 46 -23.29 -19.72 -21.77
N GLY A 47 -22.48 -20.80 -21.83
CA GLY A 47 -22.15 -21.61 -20.66
C GLY A 47 -21.47 -20.79 -19.55
N GLY A 48 -20.50 -19.95 -19.92
CA GLY A 48 -19.83 -19.03 -19.01
C GLY A 48 -20.78 -18.02 -18.38
N LEU A 49 -21.67 -17.41 -19.17
CA LEU A 49 -22.65 -16.43 -18.68
C LEU A 49 -23.66 -17.06 -17.72
N VAL A 50 -24.20 -18.22 -18.06
CA VAL A 50 -25.13 -18.99 -17.21
C VAL A 50 -24.46 -19.33 -15.88
N ALA A 51 -23.22 -19.82 -15.90
CA ALA A 51 -22.50 -20.18 -14.70
C ALA A 51 -22.25 -18.99 -13.76
N VAL A 52 -21.89 -17.82 -14.31
CA VAL A 52 -21.71 -16.58 -13.53
C VAL A 52 -23.02 -16.11 -12.91
N ILE A 53 -24.11 -16.12 -13.67
CA ILE A 53 -25.43 -15.69 -13.17
C ILE A 53 -25.84 -16.58 -12.00
N ILE A 54 -25.68 -17.90 -12.11
CA ILE A 54 -26.03 -18.85 -11.05
C ILE A 54 -25.17 -18.64 -9.80
N ALA A 55 -23.85 -18.55 -9.94
CA ALA A 55 -22.96 -18.35 -8.80
C ALA A 55 -23.24 -17.03 -8.07
N ASN A 56 -23.46 -15.94 -8.80
CA ASN A 56 -23.77 -14.63 -8.21
C ASN A 56 -25.17 -14.60 -7.58
N LEU A 57 -26.16 -15.28 -8.19
CA LEU A 57 -27.50 -15.43 -7.63
C LEU A 57 -27.45 -16.20 -6.31
N LEU A 58 -26.73 -17.33 -6.26
CA LEU A 58 -26.55 -18.11 -5.02
C LEU A 58 -25.85 -17.31 -3.93
N ALA A 59 -24.78 -16.58 -4.28
CA ALA A 59 -24.10 -15.71 -3.35
C ALA A 59 -25.04 -14.67 -2.73
N TRP A 60 -25.93 -14.08 -3.53
CA TRP A 60 -26.92 -13.13 -3.04
C TRP A 60 -28.02 -13.78 -2.20
N LEU A 61 -28.66 -14.85 -2.71
CA LEU A 61 -29.75 -15.55 -2.03
C LEU A 61 -29.35 -16.11 -0.67
N LEU A 62 -28.12 -16.60 -0.54
CA LEU A 62 -27.58 -17.16 0.70
C LEU A 62 -26.96 -16.09 1.63
N GLY A 63 -27.01 -14.80 1.26
CA GLY A 63 -26.60 -13.71 2.14
C GLY A 63 -25.09 -13.52 2.30
N TYR A 64 -24.28 -13.91 1.31
CA TYR A 64 -22.83 -13.73 1.37
C TYR A 64 -22.40 -12.26 1.20
N ASN A 65 -21.15 -11.97 1.57
CA ASN A 65 -20.60 -10.61 1.59
C ASN A 65 -20.78 -9.85 0.24
N LYS A 66 -21.48 -8.71 0.29
CA LYS A 66 -21.81 -7.87 -0.87
C LYS A 66 -20.58 -7.34 -1.61
N TYR A 67 -19.52 -6.98 -0.90
CA TYR A 67 -18.27 -6.51 -1.53
C TYR A 67 -17.62 -7.61 -2.37
N LEU A 68 -17.53 -8.83 -1.83
CA LEU A 68 -16.98 -9.98 -2.55
C LEU A 68 -17.82 -10.33 -3.79
N LEU A 69 -19.15 -10.25 -3.67
CA LEU A 69 -20.08 -10.42 -4.80
C LEU A 69 -19.84 -9.38 -5.90
N VAL A 70 -19.89 -8.08 -5.56
CA VAL A 70 -19.70 -7.00 -6.53
C VAL A 70 -18.30 -7.03 -7.16
N SER A 71 -17.29 -7.49 -6.41
CA SER A 71 -15.93 -7.67 -6.92
C SER A 71 -15.78 -8.83 -7.92
N GLY A 72 -16.80 -9.69 -8.08
CA GLY A 72 -16.77 -10.84 -9.00
C GLY A 72 -16.04 -12.08 -8.46
N LEU A 73 -15.65 -12.08 -7.18
CA LEU A 73 -14.86 -13.15 -6.57
C LEU A 73 -15.65 -14.47 -6.46
N TYR A 74 -16.97 -14.42 -6.25
CA TYR A 74 -17.80 -15.64 -6.24
C TYR A 74 -18.05 -16.24 -7.62
N GLY A 75 -17.96 -15.45 -8.70
CA GLY A 75 -18.38 -15.86 -10.03
C GLY A 75 -17.28 -16.37 -10.95
N PHE A 76 -16.03 -15.94 -10.80
CA PHE A 76 -14.98 -16.22 -11.80
C PHE A 76 -14.58 -17.70 -11.89
N ASN A 77 -14.66 -18.46 -10.80
CA ASN A 77 -14.39 -19.90 -10.85
C ASN A 77 -15.51 -20.63 -11.61
N ALA A 78 -16.77 -20.28 -11.35
CA ALA A 78 -17.91 -20.83 -12.08
C ALA A 78 -17.86 -20.45 -13.57
N LEU A 79 -17.44 -19.22 -13.89
CA LEU A 79 -17.20 -18.78 -15.26
C LEU A 79 -16.25 -19.73 -16.01
N LEU A 80 -15.08 -20.03 -15.45
CA LEU A 80 -14.10 -20.91 -16.09
C LEU A 80 -14.65 -22.32 -16.31
N VAL A 81 -15.47 -22.83 -15.36
CA VAL A 81 -16.17 -24.11 -15.54
C VAL A 81 -17.17 -24.03 -16.70
N GLY A 82 -18.00 -22.99 -16.74
CA GLY A 82 -18.99 -22.78 -17.80
C GLY A 82 -18.36 -22.63 -19.18
N LEU A 83 -17.27 -21.88 -19.30
CA LEU A 83 -16.50 -21.75 -20.54
C LEU A 83 -15.92 -23.09 -20.98
N GLY A 84 -15.25 -23.82 -20.07
CA GLY A 84 -14.58 -25.08 -20.38
C GLY A 84 -15.57 -26.19 -20.77
N VAL A 85 -16.66 -26.34 -20.03
CA VAL A 85 -17.72 -27.32 -20.32
C VAL A 85 -18.49 -26.94 -21.58
N GLY A 86 -18.78 -25.65 -21.77
CA GLY A 86 -19.49 -25.12 -22.94
C GLY A 86 -18.72 -25.24 -24.25
N LEU A 87 -17.39 -25.14 -24.20
CA LEU A 87 -16.53 -25.39 -25.35
C LEU A 87 -16.52 -26.88 -25.73
N PHE A 88 -16.55 -27.76 -24.73
CA PHE A 88 -16.29 -29.19 -24.90
C PHE A 88 -17.46 -29.97 -25.51
N TYR A 89 -18.70 -29.59 -25.21
CA TYR A 89 -19.91 -30.29 -25.68
C TYR A 89 -20.72 -29.44 -26.67
N GLN A 90 -21.57 -30.09 -27.48
CA GLN A 90 -22.52 -29.42 -28.35
C GLN A 90 -23.61 -28.69 -27.52
N PRO A 91 -23.95 -27.43 -27.86
CA PRO A 91 -25.00 -26.66 -27.20
C PRO A 91 -26.34 -27.40 -27.25
N SER A 92 -26.83 -27.76 -26.08
CA SER A 92 -28.10 -28.43 -25.88
C SER A 92 -28.69 -28.06 -24.52
N PRO A 93 -30.00 -28.24 -24.29
CA PRO A 93 -30.60 -28.03 -22.98
C PRO A 93 -29.91 -28.84 -21.86
N GLU A 94 -29.48 -30.07 -22.17
CA GLU A 94 -28.78 -30.96 -21.26
C GLU A 94 -27.40 -30.39 -20.87
N LEU A 95 -26.69 -29.78 -21.82
CA LEU A 95 -25.42 -29.11 -21.55
C LEU A 95 -25.61 -27.97 -20.55
N PHE A 96 -26.61 -27.11 -20.77
CA PHE A 96 -26.83 -25.96 -19.89
C PHE A 96 -27.34 -26.38 -18.51
N LEU A 97 -28.07 -27.49 -18.40
CA LEU A 97 -28.39 -28.12 -17.13
C LEU A 97 -27.13 -28.61 -16.41
N LEU A 98 -26.21 -29.29 -17.12
CA LEU A 98 -24.93 -29.71 -16.56
C LEU A 98 -24.10 -28.50 -16.10
N VAL A 99 -24.01 -27.45 -16.92
CA VAL A 99 -23.32 -26.20 -16.58
C VAL A 99 -23.92 -25.58 -15.32
N ALA A 100 -25.25 -25.58 -15.18
CA ALA A 100 -25.92 -25.07 -13.99
C ALA A 100 -25.53 -25.86 -12.73
N ILE A 101 -25.57 -27.19 -12.78
CA ILE A 101 -25.18 -28.06 -11.66
C ILE A 101 -23.69 -27.90 -11.32
N ALA A 102 -22.83 -27.82 -12.35
CA ALA A 102 -21.41 -27.60 -12.17
C ALA A 102 -21.13 -26.22 -11.57
N ALA A 103 -21.85 -25.18 -11.97
CA ALA A 103 -21.75 -23.84 -11.39
C ALA A 103 -22.15 -23.82 -9.90
N VAL A 104 -23.24 -24.50 -9.53
CA VAL A 104 -23.65 -24.68 -8.12
C VAL A 104 -22.54 -25.36 -7.31
N THR A 105 -21.99 -26.46 -7.84
CA THR A 105 -20.89 -27.21 -7.19
C THR A 105 -19.65 -26.34 -7.03
N CYS A 106 -19.26 -25.63 -8.08
CA CYS A 106 -18.11 -24.73 -8.09
C CYS A 106 -18.27 -23.57 -7.11
N PHE A 107 -19.48 -23.03 -6.98
CA PHE A 107 -19.80 -21.99 -6.01
C PHE A 107 -19.57 -22.48 -4.58
N PHE A 108 -20.10 -23.65 -4.20
CA PHE A 108 -19.87 -24.18 -2.85
C PHE A 108 -18.40 -24.50 -2.58
N LEU A 109 -17.69 -25.06 -3.55
CA LEU A 109 -16.23 -25.24 -3.44
C LEU A 109 -15.52 -23.89 -3.26
N THR A 110 -15.95 -22.84 -3.95
CA THR A 110 -15.40 -21.49 -3.79
C THR A 110 -15.55 -21.00 -2.34
N ILE A 111 -16.72 -21.19 -1.73
CA ILE A 111 -16.94 -20.84 -0.32
C ILE A 111 -16.05 -21.67 0.62
N VAL A 112 -15.94 -22.98 0.39
CA VAL A 112 -15.12 -23.87 1.22
C VAL A 112 -13.65 -23.45 1.17
N PHE A 113 -13.08 -23.27 -0.03
CA PHE A 113 -11.68 -22.89 -0.17
C PHE A 113 -11.42 -21.46 0.30
N GLN A 114 -12.38 -20.54 0.15
CA GLN A 114 -12.28 -19.22 0.76
C GLN A 114 -12.16 -19.31 2.28
N GLY A 115 -12.95 -20.18 2.94
CA GLY A 115 -12.86 -20.37 4.40
C GLY A 115 -11.55 -21.04 4.83
N VAL A 116 -11.18 -22.14 4.18
CA VAL A 116 -10.00 -22.94 4.56
C VAL A 116 -8.69 -22.20 4.28
N LEU A 117 -8.49 -21.67 3.07
CA LEU A 117 -7.27 -20.96 2.70
C LEU A 117 -7.23 -19.55 3.30
N GLY A 118 -8.39 -18.90 3.42
CA GLY A 118 -8.53 -17.60 4.06
C GLY A 118 -8.07 -17.58 5.51
N LYS A 119 -8.23 -18.70 6.26
CA LYS A 119 -7.68 -18.85 7.62
C LYS A 119 -6.16 -18.61 7.69
N TYR A 120 -5.44 -18.95 6.62
CA TYR A 120 -4.00 -18.74 6.50
C TYR A 120 -3.64 -17.49 5.71
N GLY A 121 -4.62 -16.63 5.38
CA GLY A 121 -4.44 -15.44 4.56
C GLY A 121 -4.02 -15.75 3.11
N LEU A 122 -4.38 -16.93 2.59
CA LEU A 122 -4.09 -17.35 1.23
C LEU A 122 -5.31 -17.18 0.31
N PRO A 123 -5.10 -16.84 -0.98
CA PRO A 123 -6.18 -16.84 -1.96
C PRO A 123 -6.61 -18.28 -2.32
N TYR A 124 -7.85 -18.47 -2.76
CA TYR A 124 -8.30 -19.76 -3.30
C TYR A 124 -8.04 -19.93 -4.80
N LEU A 125 -7.65 -18.86 -5.49
CA LEU A 125 -7.27 -18.86 -6.91
C LEU A 125 -8.29 -19.62 -7.78
N SER A 126 -7.83 -20.47 -8.70
CA SER A 126 -8.69 -21.26 -9.57
C SER A 126 -8.87 -22.72 -9.10
N VAL A 127 -8.58 -23.01 -7.83
CA VAL A 127 -8.73 -24.36 -7.25
C VAL A 127 -10.19 -24.86 -7.31
N PRO A 128 -11.22 -24.05 -6.98
CA PRO A 128 -12.61 -24.49 -7.12
C PRO A 128 -12.99 -24.86 -8.56
N PHE A 129 -12.53 -24.07 -9.54
CA PHE A 129 -12.68 -24.38 -10.96
C PHE A 129 -12.05 -25.73 -11.31
N LEU A 130 -10.80 -25.97 -10.90
CA LEU A 130 -10.06 -27.20 -11.23
C LEU A 130 -10.80 -28.45 -10.78
N ILE A 131 -11.21 -28.47 -9.51
CA ILE A 131 -11.91 -29.63 -8.94
C ILE A 131 -13.23 -29.85 -9.68
N THR A 132 -13.97 -28.78 -9.95
CA THR A 132 -15.27 -28.90 -10.64
C THR A 132 -15.11 -29.39 -12.07
N ILE A 133 -14.18 -28.83 -12.85
CA ILE A 133 -14.01 -29.24 -14.25
C ILE A 133 -13.46 -30.67 -14.34
N TRP A 134 -12.63 -31.11 -13.40
CA TRP A 134 -12.19 -32.50 -13.34
C TRP A 134 -13.31 -33.47 -12.99
N ILE A 135 -14.23 -33.11 -12.08
CA ILE A 135 -15.43 -33.91 -11.80
C ILE A 135 -16.24 -34.12 -13.08
N VAL A 136 -16.47 -33.04 -13.86
CA VAL A 136 -17.19 -33.14 -15.13
C VAL A 136 -16.41 -33.95 -16.17
N ALA A 137 -15.10 -33.73 -16.28
CA ALA A 137 -14.25 -34.39 -17.28
C ALA A 137 -14.09 -35.89 -17.01
N LEU A 138 -13.99 -36.32 -15.74
CA LEU A 138 -13.90 -37.73 -15.36
C LEU A 138 -15.22 -38.47 -15.57
N SER A 139 -16.36 -37.79 -15.38
CA SER A 139 -17.70 -38.36 -15.62
C SER A 139 -18.06 -38.47 -17.12
N ARG A 140 -17.20 -38.01 -18.03
CA ARG A 140 -17.48 -37.94 -19.48
C ARG A 140 -17.95 -39.27 -20.07
N GLY A 141 -17.38 -40.39 -19.63
CA GLY A 141 -17.71 -41.72 -20.17
C GLY A 141 -19.15 -42.14 -19.95
N ASP A 142 -19.82 -41.56 -18.95
CA ASP A 142 -21.17 -41.93 -18.53
C ASP A 142 -22.24 -40.91 -18.98
N LEU A 143 -21.84 -39.77 -19.54
CA LEU A 143 -22.73 -38.68 -19.97
C LEU A 143 -23.29 -38.89 -21.38
N ASN A 144 -24.09 -39.96 -21.56
CA ASN A 144 -24.60 -40.39 -22.88
C ASN A 144 -25.52 -39.38 -23.60
N ALA A 145 -26.14 -38.45 -22.86
CA ALA A 145 -27.02 -37.43 -23.44
C ALA A 145 -26.26 -36.24 -24.06
N LEU A 146 -24.94 -36.15 -23.86
CA LEU A 146 -24.12 -35.05 -24.33
C LEU A 146 -23.23 -35.48 -25.50
N HIS A 147 -23.26 -34.71 -26.57
CA HIS A 147 -22.41 -34.91 -27.73
C HIS A 147 -21.15 -34.04 -27.63
N ILE A 148 -19.99 -34.61 -27.98
CA ILE A 148 -18.73 -33.89 -28.02
C ILE A 148 -18.80 -32.82 -29.11
N SER A 149 -18.31 -31.62 -28.80
CA SER A 149 -18.21 -30.53 -29.75
C SER A 149 -17.21 -30.85 -30.85
N GLU A 150 -17.61 -30.64 -32.11
CA GLU A 150 -16.70 -30.62 -33.26
C GLU A 150 -16.26 -29.19 -33.61
N ARG A 151 -16.69 -28.19 -32.82
CA ARG A 151 -16.40 -26.78 -33.08
C ARG A 151 -14.92 -26.49 -32.93
N GLY A 152 -14.37 -25.73 -33.88
CA GLY A 152 -12.94 -25.44 -33.94
C GLY A 152 -12.07 -26.58 -34.48
N ILE A 153 -12.63 -27.72 -34.91
CA ILE A 153 -11.90 -28.76 -35.65
C ILE A 153 -11.75 -28.37 -37.13
N PHE A 154 -12.79 -27.77 -37.72
CA PHE A 154 -12.82 -27.30 -39.11
C PHE A 154 -13.02 -25.79 -39.20
N THR A 155 -12.18 -25.02 -38.49
CA THR A 155 -12.28 -23.55 -38.35
C THR A 155 -12.50 -22.82 -39.68
N TYR A 156 -11.83 -23.26 -40.76
CA TYR A 156 -12.00 -22.69 -42.10
C TYR A 156 -13.42 -22.86 -42.67
N ASN A 157 -14.02 -24.04 -42.49
CA ASN A 157 -15.38 -24.32 -42.96
C ASN A 157 -16.41 -23.54 -42.14
N GLU A 158 -16.20 -23.44 -40.82
CA GLU A 158 -17.06 -22.67 -39.92
C GLU A 158 -17.03 -21.18 -40.24
N LEU A 159 -15.83 -20.59 -40.40
CA LEU A 159 -15.69 -19.19 -40.79
C LEU A 159 -16.31 -18.89 -42.14
N TYR A 160 -16.17 -19.81 -43.11
CA TYR A 160 -16.83 -19.69 -44.40
C TYR A 160 -18.35 -19.74 -44.27
N SER A 161 -18.89 -20.63 -43.42
CA SER A 161 -20.35 -20.72 -43.20
C SER A 161 -20.93 -19.47 -42.51
N LEU A 162 -20.16 -18.79 -41.65
CA LEU A 162 -20.60 -17.62 -40.89
C LEU A 162 -20.50 -16.31 -41.69
N GLY A 163 -19.44 -16.13 -42.47
CA GLY A 163 -19.15 -14.84 -43.13
C GLY A 163 -18.50 -14.96 -44.51
N GLY A 164 -18.55 -16.15 -45.11
CA GLY A 164 -18.00 -16.43 -46.44
C GLY A 164 -16.48 -16.27 -46.52
N GLN A 165 -15.98 -16.07 -47.74
CA GLN A 165 -14.55 -15.92 -48.01
C GLN A 165 -13.91 -14.73 -47.28
N THR A 166 -14.67 -13.69 -46.96
CA THR A 166 -14.17 -12.51 -46.25
C THR A 166 -13.64 -12.85 -44.86
N PHE A 167 -14.36 -13.68 -44.11
CA PHE A 167 -13.94 -14.08 -42.76
C PHE A 167 -12.75 -15.04 -42.80
N VAL A 168 -12.72 -15.94 -43.78
CA VAL A 168 -11.57 -16.81 -44.03
C VAL A 168 -10.33 -15.97 -44.38
N ASN A 169 -10.45 -15.03 -45.31
CA ASN A 169 -9.35 -14.14 -45.70
C ASN A 169 -8.86 -13.27 -44.54
N LEU A 170 -9.77 -12.79 -43.68
CA LEU A 170 -9.40 -12.03 -42.49
C LEU A 170 -8.64 -12.91 -41.48
N TYR A 171 -9.11 -14.14 -41.25
CA TYR A 171 -8.44 -15.09 -40.38
C TYR A 171 -7.05 -15.45 -40.91
N ASP A 172 -6.93 -15.77 -42.20
CA ASP A 172 -5.65 -16.03 -42.86
C ASP A 172 -4.73 -14.82 -42.86
N PHE A 173 -5.27 -13.62 -43.08
CA PHE A 173 -4.50 -12.39 -42.98
C PHE A 173 -3.91 -12.23 -41.58
N LEU A 174 -4.71 -12.41 -40.53
CA LEU A 174 -4.25 -12.28 -39.15
C LEU A 174 -3.22 -13.37 -38.79
N GLU A 175 -3.49 -14.63 -39.14
CA GLU A 175 -2.59 -15.75 -38.88
C GLU A 175 -1.27 -15.61 -39.63
N ASN A 176 -1.28 -15.15 -40.89
CA ASN A 176 -0.06 -15.00 -41.69
C ASN A 176 0.67 -13.67 -41.44
N SER A 177 0.00 -12.66 -40.87
CA SER A 177 0.62 -11.36 -40.54
C SER A 177 1.71 -11.48 -39.46
N ILE A 178 1.62 -12.48 -38.59
CA ILE A 178 2.60 -12.71 -37.52
C ILE A 178 3.45 -13.93 -37.89
N SER A 179 4.63 -13.67 -38.46
CA SER A 179 5.59 -14.71 -38.86
C SER A 179 6.36 -15.32 -37.69
N SER A 180 6.51 -14.59 -36.58
CA SER A 180 7.23 -15.07 -35.40
C SER A 180 6.40 -16.08 -34.60
N SER A 181 6.88 -17.31 -34.50
CA SER A 181 6.27 -18.36 -33.66
C SER A 181 6.16 -17.95 -32.20
N PHE A 182 7.17 -17.25 -31.68
CA PHE A 182 7.19 -16.71 -30.32
C PHE A 182 5.98 -15.80 -30.05
N ILE A 183 5.70 -14.85 -30.94
CA ILE A 183 4.61 -13.88 -30.79
C ILE A 183 3.26 -14.56 -30.99
N LYS A 184 3.14 -15.45 -31.99
CA LYS A 184 1.91 -16.18 -32.27
C LYS A 184 1.49 -17.03 -31.06
N ILE A 185 2.40 -17.85 -30.52
CA ILE A 185 2.10 -18.72 -29.37
C ILE A 185 1.82 -17.91 -28.11
N TYR A 186 2.42 -16.72 -27.93
CA TYR A 186 2.08 -15.81 -26.83
C TYR A 186 0.59 -15.41 -26.87
N PHE A 187 0.09 -14.98 -28.03
CA PHE A 187 -1.30 -14.59 -28.17
C PHE A 187 -2.26 -15.77 -28.01
N HIS A 188 -1.95 -16.94 -28.59
CA HIS A 188 -2.74 -18.14 -28.31
C HIS A 188 -2.76 -18.50 -26.82
N SER A 189 -1.62 -18.34 -26.13
CA SER A 189 -1.53 -18.59 -24.69
C SER A 189 -2.40 -17.62 -23.87
N LEU A 190 -2.51 -16.36 -24.30
CA LEU A 190 -3.43 -15.39 -23.68
C LEU A 190 -4.90 -15.76 -23.92
N GLY A 191 -5.26 -16.17 -25.14
CA GLY A 191 -6.61 -16.66 -25.45
C GLY A 191 -6.97 -17.90 -24.64
N ALA A 192 -6.01 -18.81 -24.47
CA ALA A 192 -6.22 -20.09 -23.80
C ALA A 192 -6.51 -19.95 -22.29
N ILE A 193 -6.10 -18.85 -21.64
CA ILE A 193 -6.55 -18.50 -20.27
C ILE A 193 -8.08 -18.53 -20.19
N PHE A 194 -8.73 -18.18 -21.30
CA PHE A 194 -10.17 -18.01 -21.41
C PHE A 194 -10.82 -19.05 -22.31
N PHE A 195 -10.17 -20.20 -22.52
CA PHE A 195 -10.63 -21.29 -23.39
C PHE A 195 -10.84 -20.87 -24.86
N GLN A 196 -10.14 -19.85 -25.34
CA GLN A 196 -10.20 -19.40 -26.72
C GLN A 196 -8.87 -19.63 -27.42
N THR A 197 -8.86 -20.38 -28.51
CA THR A 197 -7.63 -20.75 -29.21
C THR A 197 -7.30 -19.80 -30.36
N HIS A 198 -8.14 -18.79 -30.61
CA HIS A 198 -7.95 -17.85 -31.71
C HIS A 198 -6.89 -16.79 -31.43
N LEU A 199 -6.06 -16.48 -32.43
CA LEU A 199 -5.06 -15.42 -32.37
C LEU A 199 -5.66 -14.05 -32.04
N LEU A 200 -6.82 -13.73 -32.64
CA LEU A 200 -7.55 -12.48 -32.42
C LEU A 200 -7.98 -12.32 -30.95
N ALA A 201 -8.42 -13.41 -30.29
CA ALA A 201 -8.79 -13.37 -28.88
C ALA A 201 -7.58 -12.96 -28.02
N GLY A 202 -6.42 -13.56 -28.28
CA GLY A 202 -5.16 -13.21 -27.64
C GLY A 202 -4.77 -11.74 -27.82
N ILE A 203 -4.88 -11.22 -29.04
CA ILE A 203 -4.58 -9.81 -29.36
C ILE A 203 -5.51 -8.88 -28.58
N ILE A 204 -6.82 -9.11 -28.60
CA ILE A 204 -7.80 -8.29 -27.88
C ILE A 204 -7.55 -8.33 -26.37
N ILE A 205 -7.28 -9.51 -25.79
CA ILE A 205 -6.91 -9.64 -24.37
C ILE A 205 -5.66 -8.84 -24.06
N SER A 206 -4.62 -8.92 -24.91
CA SER A 206 -3.37 -8.21 -24.71
C SER A 206 -3.55 -6.68 -24.69
N ILE A 207 -4.40 -6.15 -25.58
CA ILE A 207 -4.77 -4.73 -25.63
C ILE A 207 -5.55 -4.35 -24.37
N GLY A 208 -6.49 -5.19 -23.97
CA GLY A 208 -7.25 -5.01 -22.72
C GLY A 208 -6.35 -4.95 -21.49
N LEU A 209 -5.36 -5.85 -21.40
CA LEU A 209 -4.36 -5.87 -20.33
C LEU A 209 -3.50 -4.61 -20.35
N LEU A 210 -3.01 -4.19 -21.52
CA LEU A 210 -2.19 -2.99 -21.67
C LEU A 210 -2.93 -1.72 -21.21
N ILE A 211 -4.21 -1.58 -21.57
CA ILE A 211 -5.05 -0.45 -21.13
C ILE A 211 -5.31 -0.53 -19.62
N TYR A 212 -5.58 -1.73 -19.11
CA TYR A 212 -5.82 -1.95 -17.68
C TYR A 212 -4.58 -1.60 -16.84
N SER A 213 -3.47 -2.31 -17.07
CA SER A 213 -2.22 -2.20 -16.32
C SER A 213 -1.02 -2.54 -17.21
N ARG A 214 -0.10 -1.57 -17.35
CA ARG A 214 1.16 -1.74 -18.07
C ARG A 214 2.05 -2.76 -17.36
N ILE A 215 2.00 -2.79 -16.03
CA ILE A 215 2.73 -3.76 -15.21
C ILE A 215 2.19 -5.18 -15.47
N THR A 216 0.87 -5.39 -15.43
CA THR A 216 0.27 -6.70 -15.72
C THR A 216 0.62 -7.18 -17.13
N PHE A 217 0.56 -6.29 -18.13
CA PHE A 217 0.97 -6.61 -19.50
C PHE A 217 2.47 -6.92 -19.60
N GLY A 218 3.32 -6.16 -18.92
CA GLY A 218 4.77 -6.45 -18.86
C GLY A 218 5.05 -7.80 -18.20
N LEU A 219 4.31 -8.14 -17.14
CA LEU A 219 4.41 -9.44 -16.45
C LEU A 219 3.91 -10.59 -17.31
N SER A 220 2.87 -10.41 -18.14
CA SER A 220 2.44 -11.47 -19.06
C SER A 220 3.52 -11.79 -20.08
N ILE A 221 4.18 -10.78 -20.63
CA ILE A 221 5.31 -10.96 -21.55
C ILE A 221 6.51 -11.58 -20.82
N LEU A 222 6.85 -11.11 -19.62
CA LEU A 222 7.96 -11.64 -18.83
C LEU A 222 7.74 -13.12 -18.49
N GLY A 223 6.54 -13.46 -18.01
CA GLY A 223 6.16 -14.81 -17.62
C GLY A 223 6.28 -15.80 -18.78
N TYR A 224 5.73 -15.42 -19.92
CA TYR A 224 5.84 -16.18 -21.14
C TYR A 224 7.29 -16.31 -21.64
N SER A 225 8.03 -15.20 -21.69
CA SER A 225 9.42 -15.15 -22.19
C SER A 225 10.36 -16.05 -21.38
N VAL A 226 10.29 -15.99 -20.05
CA VAL A 226 11.16 -16.78 -19.17
C VAL A 226 10.87 -18.27 -19.32
N ALA A 227 9.59 -18.65 -19.36
CA ALA A 227 9.22 -20.04 -19.57
C ALA A 227 9.67 -20.51 -20.95
N TRP A 228 9.37 -19.76 -22.01
CA TRP A 228 9.80 -20.09 -23.38
C TRP A 228 11.32 -20.31 -23.46
N LEU A 229 12.11 -19.42 -22.86
CA LEU A 229 13.56 -19.57 -22.79
C LEU A 229 13.97 -20.85 -22.06
N PHE A 230 13.32 -21.17 -20.94
CA PHE A 230 13.61 -22.39 -20.19
C PHE A 230 13.27 -23.66 -20.99
N TYR A 231 12.17 -23.68 -21.74
CA TYR A 231 11.84 -24.78 -22.66
C TYR A 231 12.95 -24.99 -23.70
N GLN A 232 13.46 -23.90 -24.30
CA GLN A 232 14.56 -23.96 -25.26
C GLN A 232 15.85 -24.48 -24.62
N ILE A 233 16.19 -24.03 -23.40
CA ILE A 233 17.40 -24.46 -22.68
C ILE A 233 17.34 -25.96 -22.34
N VAL A 234 16.19 -26.47 -21.91
CA VAL A 234 16.03 -27.88 -21.52
C VAL A 234 15.81 -28.80 -22.73
N GLY A 235 15.57 -28.23 -23.93
CA GLY A 235 15.31 -28.99 -25.15
C GLY A 235 13.92 -29.62 -25.21
N ILE A 236 12.93 -29.01 -24.54
CA ILE A 236 11.53 -29.44 -24.60
C ILE A 236 10.83 -28.65 -25.71
N GLU A 237 10.16 -29.33 -26.64
CA GLU A 237 9.40 -28.65 -27.68
C GLU A 237 8.31 -27.77 -27.08
N PHE A 238 8.41 -26.47 -27.35
CA PHE A 238 7.35 -25.51 -27.05
C PHE A 238 6.31 -25.55 -28.18
N SER A 239 5.63 -26.68 -28.33
CA SER A 239 4.69 -26.91 -29.42
C SER A 239 3.28 -26.42 -29.09
N SER A 240 2.58 -25.91 -30.11
CA SER A 240 1.19 -25.46 -30.09
C SER A 240 0.17 -26.57 -30.39
N LEU A 241 0.64 -27.80 -30.62
CA LEU A 241 -0.15 -28.91 -31.18
C LEU A 241 -0.90 -29.76 -30.14
N GLY A 242 -0.74 -29.45 -28.85
CA GLY A 242 -1.55 -30.06 -27.78
C GLY A 242 -2.74 -29.18 -27.40
N TYR A 243 -3.91 -29.78 -27.14
CA TYR A 243 -5.09 -29.13 -26.53
C TYR A 243 -4.79 -28.43 -25.17
N THR A 244 -3.58 -28.58 -24.64
CA THR A 244 -3.01 -27.85 -23.51
C THR A 244 -2.08 -26.74 -24.00
N PHE A 245 -2.62 -25.57 -24.34
CA PHE A 245 -1.79 -24.38 -24.58
C PHE A 245 -0.95 -24.10 -23.33
N ILE A 246 0.37 -24.17 -23.47
CA ILE A 246 1.28 -24.31 -22.34
C ILE A 246 1.50 -22.96 -21.63
N GLY A 247 1.43 -21.85 -22.36
CA GLY A 247 1.91 -20.55 -21.89
C GLY A 247 1.08 -19.88 -20.77
N PHE A 248 -0.19 -20.24 -20.60
CA PHE A 248 -1.07 -19.50 -19.70
C PHE A 248 -0.71 -19.65 -18.22
N ASN A 249 -0.23 -20.83 -17.79
CA ASN A 249 0.19 -21.07 -16.41
C ASN A 249 1.33 -20.10 -16.02
N TYR A 250 2.24 -19.82 -16.95
CA TYR A 250 3.38 -18.93 -16.75
C TYR A 250 2.95 -17.46 -16.69
N ILE A 251 2.03 -17.07 -17.58
CA ILE A 251 1.45 -15.73 -17.61
C ILE A 251 0.71 -15.45 -16.30
N LEU A 252 -0.19 -16.34 -15.87
CA LEU A 252 -0.95 -16.16 -14.62
C LEU A 252 -0.04 -16.16 -13.39
N THR A 253 0.99 -17.02 -13.36
CA THR A 253 1.96 -17.03 -12.25
C THR A 253 2.69 -15.69 -12.14
N ALA A 254 3.18 -15.16 -13.26
CA ALA A 254 3.88 -13.89 -13.29
C ALA A 254 2.97 -12.72 -12.89
N ILE A 255 1.72 -12.68 -13.34
CA ILE A 255 0.75 -11.64 -12.95
C ILE A 255 0.42 -11.74 -11.46
N ALA A 256 0.13 -12.95 -10.97
CA ALA A 256 -0.28 -13.19 -9.59
C ALA A 256 0.83 -12.81 -8.60
N LEU A 257 2.02 -13.36 -8.77
CA LEU A 257 3.14 -13.12 -7.84
C LEU A 257 3.89 -11.81 -8.13
N GLY A 258 3.95 -11.36 -9.37
CA GLY A 258 4.77 -10.20 -9.75
C GLY A 258 4.05 -8.86 -9.60
N GLY A 259 2.72 -8.85 -9.48
CA GLY A 259 1.99 -7.59 -9.36
C GLY A 259 0.70 -7.59 -8.56
N TYR A 260 0.00 -8.72 -8.41
CA TYR A 260 -1.24 -8.75 -7.65
C TYR A 260 -1.01 -9.02 -6.16
N TYR A 261 -0.44 -10.17 -5.81
CA TYR A 261 -0.23 -10.60 -4.43
C TYR A 261 1.04 -10.07 -3.80
N LEU A 262 2.05 -9.71 -4.59
CA LEU A 262 3.24 -9.00 -4.11
C LEU A 262 3.31 -7.63 -4.76
N VAL A 263 3.88 -6.68 -4.04
CA VAL A 263 4.13 -5.35 -4.59
C VAL A 263 5.16 -5.48 -5.73
N PRO A 264 4.88 -4.91 -6.93
CA PRO A 264 5.83 -4.96 -8.05
C PRO A 264 7.17 -4.32 -7.67
N GLY A 265 8.27 -5.02 -7.90
CA GLY A 265 9.59 -4.56 -7.51
C GLY A 265 10.70 -5.44 -8.07
N ARG A 266 11.95 -4.98 -7.98
CA ARG A 266 13.12 -5.73 -8.46
C ARG A 266 13.21 -7.14 -7.87
N VAL A 267 12.96 -7.26 -6.56
CA VAL A 267 13.05 -8.55 -5.86
C VAL A 267 11.88 -9.45 -6.21
N SER A 268 10.65 -8.95 -6.29
CA SER A 268 9.51 -9.78 -6.71
C SER A 268 9.68 -10.27 -8.15
N TYR A 269 10.20 -9.45 -9.06
CA TYR A 269 10.50 -9.84 -10.44
C TYR A 269 11.62 -10.88 -10.53
N ALA A 270 12.66 -10.76 -9.71
CA ALA A 270 13.71 -11.78 -9.62
C ALA A 270 13.14 -13.14 -9.18
N TRP A 271 12.22 -13.14 -8.21
CA TRP A 271 11.51 -14.36 -7.81
C TRP A 271 10.64 -14.94 -8.92
N ILE A 272 10.00 -14.11 -9.76
CA ILE A 272 9.27 -14.62 -10.95
C ILE A 272 10.23 -15.39 -11.87
N ILE A 273 11.39 -14.82 -12.18
CA ILE A 273 12.38 -15.46 -13.05
C ILE A 273 12.84 -16.80 -12.46
N LEU A 274 13.01 -16.87 -11.14
CA LEU A 274 13.42 -18.08 -10.44
C LEU A 274 12.32 -19.16 -10.37
N LEU A 275 11.07 -18.76 -10.13
CA LEU A 275 9.96 -19.68 -9.89
C LEU A 275 9.37 -20.25 -11.19
N LEU A 276 9.43 -19.52 -12.30
CA LEU A 276 8.83 -19.96 -13.56
C LEU A 276 9.39 -21.29 -14.10
N PRO A 277 10.71 -21.55 -14.04
CA PRO A 277 11.25 -22.89 -14.32
C PRO A 277 10.58 -24.01 -13.51
N ALA A 278 10.28 -23.76 -12.22
CA ALA A 278 9.56 -24.73 -11.41
C ALA A 278 8.13 -24.93 -11.93
N VAL A 279 7.42 -23.86 -12.33
CA VAL A 279 6.10 -23.99 -12.96
C VAL A 279 6.18 -24.83 -14.24
N VAL A 280 7.22 -24.65 -15.07
CA VAL A 280 7.42 -25.47 -16.28
C VAL A 280 7.56 -26.95 -15.93
N LEU A 281 8.37 -27.28 -14.92
CA LEU A 281 8.53 -28.67 -14.47
C LEU A 281 7.22 -29.25 -13.94
N PHE A 282 6.45 -28.48 -13.17
CA PHE A 282 5.12 -28.88 -12.72
C PHE A 282 4.17 -29.10 -13.90
N THR A 283 4.16 -28.22 -14.90
CA THR A 283 3.33 -28.36 -16.10
C THR A 283 3.65 -29.67 -16.82
N THR A 284 4.92 -29.90 -17.16
CA THR A 284 5.33 -31.11 -17.89
C THR A 284 5.04 -32.38 -17.08
N SER A 285 5.34 -32.38 -15.77
CA SER A 285 5.14 -33.55 -14.92
C SER A 285 3.67 -33.88 -14.72
N THR A 286 2.84 -32.87 -14.44
CA THR A 286 1.39 -33.07 -14.26
C THR A 286 0.71 -33.45 -15.56
N GLN A 287 1.15 -32.92 -16.71
CA GLN A 287 0.63 -33.33 -18.01
C GLN A 287 0.82 -34.83 -18.26
N GLN A 288 1.98 -35.40 -17.91
CA GLN A 288 2.23 -36.84 -18.04
C GLN A 288 1.34 -37.68 -17.10
N ILE A 289 1.17 -37.25 -15.85
CA ILE A 289 0.31 -37.94 -14.88
C ILE A 289 -1.16 -37.91 -15.32
N PHE A 290 -1.64 -36.75 -15.75
CA PHE A 290 -3.05 -36.54 -16.10
C PHE A 290 -3.45 -37.22 -17.41
N LEU A 291 -2.46 -37.52 -18.28
CA LEU A 291 -2.66 -38.31 -19.49
C LEU A 291 -3.18 -39.73 -19.19
N ILE A 292 -2.81 -40.32 -18.05
CA ILE A 292 -3.33 -41.63 -17.58
C ILE A 292 -4.85 -41.58 -17.43
N PHE A 293 -5.36 -40.45 -16.91
CA PHE A 293 -6.78 -40.20 -16.66
C PHE A 293 -7.49 -39.57 -17.86
N ARG A 294 -6.78 -39.33 -18.97
CA ARG A 294 -7.29 -38.68 -20.19
C ARG A 294 -7.93 -37.31 -19.95
N ILE A 295 -7.40 -36.57 -18.98
CA ILE A 295 -7.83 -35.21 -18.64
C ILE A 295 -6.65 -34.24 -18.71
N SER A 296 -6.94 -32.93 -18.73
CA SER A 296 -5.93 -31.87 -18.73
C SER A 296 -5.58 -31.43 -17.30
N PRO A 297 -4.31 -31.08 -17.01
CA PRO A 297 -3.94 -30.47 -15.73
C PRO A 297 -4.48 -29.03 -15.57
N TYR A 298 -4.91 -28.38 -16.66
CA TYR A 298 -5.40 -26.99 -16.66
C TYR A 298 -4.47 -26.03 -15.88
N SER A 299 -5.02 -25.23 -14.96
CA SER A 299 -4.30 -24.25 -14.13
C SER A 299 -3.64 -24.85 -12.88
N LEU A 300 -3.55 -26.17 -12.74
CA LEU A 300 -2.95 -26.81 -11.57
C LEU A 300 -1.49 -26.36 -11.31
N PRO A 301 -0.59 -26.32 -12.30
CA PRO A 301 0.80 -25.87 -12.09
C PRO A 301 0.87 -24.45 -11.51
N PHE A 302 0.06 -23.54 -12.05
CA PHE A 302 -0.10 -22.18 -11.55
C PHE A 302 -0.55 -22.16 -10.07
N ASN A 303 -1.63 -22.87 -9.73
CA ASN A 303 -2.18 -22.84 -8.38
C ASN A 303 -1.19 -23.38 -7.34
N VAL A 304 -0.53 -24.50 -7.63
CA VAL A 304 0.42 -25.14 -6.70
C VAL A 304 1.58 -24.20 -6.39
N VAL A 305 2.25 -23.67 -7.41
CA VAL A 305 3.45 -22.84 -7.21
C VAL A 305 3.11 -21.52 -6.53
N VAL A 306 2.00 -20.87 -6.92
CA VAL A 306 1.59 -19.61 -6.30
C VAL A 306 1.20 -19.80 -4.82
N LEU A 307 0.38 -20.80 -4.50
CA LEU A 307 -0.03 -21.05 -3.12
C LEU A 307 1.15 -21.48 -2.25
N MET A 308 2.01 -22.35 -2.76
CA MET A 308 3.22 -22.79 -2.06
C MET A 308 4.12 -21.59 -1.74
N PHE A 309 4.38 -20.72 -2.72
CA PHE A 309 5.26 -19.57 -2.50
C PHE A 309 4.65 -18.56 -1.53
N LEU A 310 3.37 -18.20 -1.70
CA LEU A 310 2.71 -17.27 -0.78
C LEU A 310 2.65 -17.81 0.65
N TYR A 311 2.39 -19.11 0.82
CA TYR A 311 2.38 -19.73 2.15
C TYR A 311 3.77 -19.70 2.79
N ALA A 312 4.81 -20.05 2.03
CA ALA A 312 6.19 -19.99 2.49
C ALA A 312 6.60 -18.57 2.92
N LEU A 313 6.15 -17.52 2.21
CA LEU A 313 6.45 -16.13 2.60
C LEU A 313 5.85 -15.74 3.95
N LYS A 314 4.71 -16.31 4.33
CA LYS A 314 4.03 -16.03 5.61
C LYS A 314 4.70 -16.68 6.81
N LEU A 315 5.43 -17.77 6.60
CA LEU A 315 6.15 -18.49 7.66
C LEU A 315 7.51 -17.87 8.02
N ARG A 316 7.91 -16.77 7.36
CA ARG A 316 9.19 -16.10 7.62
C ARG A 316 9.15 -15.31 8.93
N GLU A 317 10.12 -15.56 9.81
CA GLU A 317 10.36 -14.75 11.00
C GLU A 317 10.89 -13.35 10.63
N LYS A 318 11.82 -13.27 9.66
CA LYS A 318 12.35 -12.01 9.15
C LYS A 318 11.69 -11.65 7.83
N ARG A 319 10.85 -10.60 7.84
CA ARG A 319 10.20 -10.07 6.64
C ARG A 319 11.17 -9.13 5.90
N SER A 320 11.37 -9.37 4.61
CA SER A 320 12.18 -8.49 3.76
C SER A 320 11.39 -7.23 3.40
N GLU A 321 12.01 -6.06 3.52
CA GLU A 321 11.43 -4.77 3.11
C GLU A 321 11.14 -4.68 1.60
N HIS A 322 11.81 -5.53 0.81
CA HIS A 322 11.77 -5.50 -0.65
C HIS A 322 10.87 -6.58 -1.26
N LEU A 323 10.46 -7.59 -0.47
CA LEU A 323 9.57 -8.66 -0.89
C LEU A 323 8.34 -8.69 0.02
N VAL A 324 7.39 -7.83 -0.34
CA VAL A 324 6.23 -7.51 0.48
C VAL A 324 4.95 -7.93 -0.21
N GLU A 325 4.13 -8.65 0.55
CA GLU A 325 2.77 -9.02 0.18
C GLU A 325 1.92 -7.75 0.08
N THR A 326 1.10 -7.64 -0.97
CA THR A 326 0.18 -6.52 -1.16
C THR A 326 -0.83 -6.51 0.00
N PRO A 327 -0.75 -5.55 0.94
CA PRO A 327 -1.57 -5.60 2.16
C PRO A 327 -3.04 -5.30 1.88
N VAL A 328 -3.30 -4.35 0.97
CA VAL A 328 -4.64 -3.97 0.51
C VAL A 328 -4.60 -3.86 -1.00
N GLN A 329 -5.49 -4.59 -1.69
CA GLN A 329 -5.58 -4.58 -3.14
C GLN A 329 -6.36 -3.35 -3.62
N LEU A 330 -5.68 -2.43 -4.31
CA LEU A 330 -6.29 -1.20 -4.82
C LEU A 330 -6.69 -1.28 -6.30
N GLY A 331 -6.74 -2.50 -6.83
CA GLY A 331 -7.30 -2.84 -8.12
C GLY A 331 -6.34 -2.75 -9.30
N LYS A 332 -5.17 -2.11 -9.15
CA LYS A 332 -4.09 -2.08 -10.18
C LYS A 332 -2.71 -2.24 -9.53
N PRO A 333 -1.80 -3.05 -10.10
CA PRO A 333 -0.44 -3.17 -9.60
C PRO A 333 0.31 -1.83 -9.51
N GLU A 334 0.13 -0.93 -10.48
CA GLU A 334 0.76 0.40 -10.44
C GLU A 334 0.30 1.20 -9.23
N LYS A 335 -0.99 1.17 -8.92
CA LYS A 335 -1.56 1.92 -7.79
C LYS A 335 -1.01 1.37 -6.47
N ASN A 336 -0.90 0.05 -6.34
CA ASN A 336 -0.30 -0.60 -5.18
C ASN A 336 1.18 -0.20 -5.03
N LEU A 337 1.97 -0.25 -6.12
CA LEU A 337 3.37 0.14 -6.12
C LEU A 337 3.56 1.59 -5.70
N TYR A 338 2.84 2.54 -6.32
CA TYR A 338 3.04 3.95 -6.02
C TYR A 338 2.62 4.30 -4.60
N LEU A 339 1.51 3.74 -4.10
CA LEU A 339 1.10 3.97 -2.72
C LEU A 339 2.05 3.29 -1.73
N TYR A 340 2.52 2.08 -2.01
CA TYR A 340 3.53 1.43 -1.18
C TYR A 340 4.83 2.24 -1.11
N SER A 341 5.33 2.72 -2.26
CA SER A 341 6.56 3.53 -2.32
C SER A 341 6.44 4.86 -1.56
N GLY A 342 5.24 5.46 -1.54
CA GLY A 342 4.94 6.66 -0.75
C GLY A 342 4.76 6.35 0.75
N ASN A 343 4.02 5.29 1.08
CA ASN A 343 3.64 4.96 2.45
C ASN A 343 4.77 4.34 3.28
N LEU A 344 5.69 3.56 2.67
CA LEU A 344 6.83 2.99 3.38
C LEU A 344 7.69 4.04 4.09
N LYS A 345 7.87 5.21 3.47
CA LYS A 345 8.61 6.32 4.06
C LYS A 345 7.87 7.00 5.21
N ARG A 346 6.56 6.76 5.34
CA ARG A 346 5.68 7.48 6.28
C ARG A 346 5.30 6.63 7.48
N PHE A 347 5.03 5.34 7.27
CA PHE A 347 4.69 4.37 8.31
C PHE A 347 5.63 3.18 8.20
N PRO A 348 6.85 3.29 8.72
CA PRO A 348 7.71 2.14 8.80
C PRO A 348 7.02 1.15 9.73
N VAL A 349 6.46 0.06 9.18
CA VAL A 349 5.84 -1.03 9.96
C VAL A 349 6.82 -1.58 11.01
N ALA A 350 8.12 -1.36 10.80
CA ALA A 350 9.21 -1.66 11.73
C ALA A 350 9.14 -0.89 13.07
N TYR A 351 8.48 0.27 13.15
CA TYR A 351 8.49 1.14 14.34
C TYR A 351 7.05 1.46 14.81
N PRO A 352 6.40 0.54 15.54
CA PRO A 352 5.01 0.68 15.94
C PRO A 352 4.76 1.79 16.97
N VAL A 353 5.80 2.26 17.66
CA VAL A 353 5.71 3.26 18.72
C VAL A 353 6.45 4.54 18.31
N SER A 354 5.75 5.67 18.33
CA SER A 354 6.32 6.99 18.09
C SER A 354 6.79 7.62 19.41
N ALA A 355 8.07 7.42 19.74
CA ALA A 355 8.68 7.97 20.95
C ALA A 355 9.04 9.46 20.80
N SER A 356 8.71 10.31 21.77
CA SER A 356 9.19 11.70 21.85
C SER A 356 10.56 11.79 22.52
N LEU A 357 11.22 12.94 22.35
CA LEU A 357 12.41 13.26 23.15
C LEU A 357 12.03 13.35 24.64
N PRO A 358 12.87 12.88 25.56
CA PRO A 358 12.55 12.79 26.99
C PRO A 358 12.72 14.13 27.75
N PHE A 359 12.51 15.28 27.10
CA PHE A 359 12.72 16.60 27.70
C PHE A 359 11.93 17.71 26.99
N PHE A 360 11.83 18.87 27.63
CA PHE A 360 11.35 20.12 27.02
C PHE A 360 12.51 21.03 26.61
N GLY A 361 12.29 21.81 25.55
CA GLY A 361 13.24 22.80 25.05
C GLY A 361 14.31 22.22 24.12
N GLU A 362 15.25 23.08 23.72
CA GLU A 362 16.36 22.73 22.84
C GLU A 362 17.47 22.02 23.62
N TRP A 363 17.86 20.84 23.16
CA TRP A 363 19.00 20.09 23.71
C TRP A 363 19.92 19.67 22.58
N ALA A 364 21.23 19.75 22.81
CA ALA A 364 22.24 19.26 21.88
C ALA A 364 22.58 17.80 22.19
N VAL A 365 22.83 17.02 21.13
CA VAL A 365 23.31 15.65 21.23
C VAL A 365 24.83 15.68 21.39
N SER A 366 25.32 15.41 22.60
CA SER A 366 26.78 15.34 22.85
C SER A 366 27.38 14.03 22.37
N GLN A 367 26.60 12.94 22.41
CA GLN A 367 27.00 11.64 21.87
C GLN A 367 25.79 10.91 21.29
N ALA A 368 25.87 10.52 20.03
CA ALA A 368 24.84 9.80 19.29
C ALA A 368 25.21 8.33 19.12
N HIS A 369 24.50 7.65 18.22
CA HIS A 369 24.78 6.28 17.82
C HIS A 369 26.22 6.12 17.30
N ASN A 370 26.86 5.01 17.68
CA ASN A 370 28.27 4.71 17.37
C ASN A 370 29.24 5.82 17.82
N GLY A 371 28.98 6.42 18.98
CA GLY A 371 29.76 7.50 19.54
C GLY A 371 31.22 7.16 19.85
N GLU A 372 32.03 8.21 20.02
CA GLU A 372 33.49 8.08 20.14
C GLU A 372 33.95 7.48 21.47
N HIS A 373 33.16 7.59 22.54
CA HIS A 373 33.57 7.19 23.89
C HIS A 373 32.84 5.93 24.38
N THR A 374 31.59 6.07 24.83
CA THR A 374 30.83 5.04 25.57
C THR A 374 29.83 4.29 24.70
N HIS A 375 29.34 4.89 23.62
CA HIS A 375 28.36 4.26 22.71
C HIS A 375 29.02 3.35 21.66
N LYS A 376 29.62 2.25 22.12
CA LYS A 376 30.29 1.24 21.27
C LYS A 376 29.76 -0.18 21.53
N GLY A 377 29.96 -1.06 20.55
CA GLY A 377 29.62 -2.47 20.66
C GLY A 377 28.15 -2.69 20.99
N ALA A 378 27.88 -3.28 22.16
CA ALA A 378 26.54 -3.58 22.66
C ALA A 378 25.72 -2.34 23.09
N TRP A 379 26.37 -1.20 23.33
CA TRP A 379 25.73 0.04 23.77
C TRP A 379 25.75 1.15 22.69
N ARG A 380 25.95 0.76 21.43
CA ARG A 380 26.15 1.71 20.33
C ARG A 380 24.89 2.48 19.92
N HIS A 381 23.69 2.08 20.34
CA HIS A 381 22.43 2.72 19.96
C HIS A 381 21.85 3.57 21.10
N ALA A 382 22.68 4.40 21.72
CA ALA A 382 22.30 5.30 22.81
C ALA A 382 22.59 6.76 22.47
N TRP A 383 22.02 7.67 23.27
CA TRP A 383 22.21 9.11 23.17
C TRP A 383 22.52 9.74 24.51
N ASP A 384 23.42 10.72 24.48
CA ASP A 384 23.66 11.64 25.57
C ASP A 384 23.21 13.04 25.15
N PHE A 385 22.37 13.66 25.96
CA PHE A 385 21.80 14.98 25.70
C PHE A 385 22.29 16.01 26.73
N ILE A 386 22.61 17.21 26.25
CA ILE A 386 23.06 18.36 27.03
C ILE A 386 22.31 19.62 26.60
N ILE A 387 22.43 20.71 27.36
CA ILE A 387 21.93 22.03 26.97
C ILE A 387 23.13 22.97 26.77
N THR A 388 23.13 23.72 25.67
CA THR A 388 24.18 24.69 25.35
C THR A 388 23.63 26.10 25.19
N ASP A 389 24.44 27.11 25.50
CA ASP A 389 24.15 28.50 25.14
C ASP A 389 24.38 28.76 23.62
N ARG A 390 24.13 30.00 23.17
CA ARG A 390 24.34 30.42 21.77
C ARG A 390 25.80 30.34 21.30
N SER A 391 26.76 30.29 22.23
CA SER A 391 28.18 30.10 21.94
C SER A 391 28.62 28.64 22.00
N GLY A 392 27.70 27.70 22.23
CA GLY A 392 27.98 26.28 22.34
C GLY A 392 28.51 25.83 23.71
N ARG A 393 28.52 26.71 24.71
CA ARG A 393 28.98 26.36 26.07
C ARG A 393 27.89 25.62 26.84
N GLN A 394 28.28 24.61 27.62
CA GLN A 394 27.35 23.75 28.37
C GLN A 394 26.99 24.29 29.76
N PHE A 395 27.74 25.30 30.22
CA PHE A 395 27.64 25.84 31.57
C PHE A 395 27.84 27.37 31.61
N ARG A 396 27.43 27.97 32.72
CA ARG A 396 27.68 29.37 33.08
C ARG A 396 28.84 29.47 34.09
N GLY A 397 29.47 30.64 34.21
CA GLY A 397 30.52 30.84 35.21
C GLY A 397 31.76 29.98 34.94
N SER A 398 32.32 29.36 35.98
CA SER A 398 33.53 28.53 35.88
C SER A 398 33.26 27.07 35.51
N GLY A 399 32.04 26.55 35.75
CA GLY A 399 31.70 25.16 35.44
C GLY A 399 32.22 24.15 36.45
N ASP A 400 32.59 24.61 37.65
CA ASP A 400 33.14 23.78 38.72
C ASP A 400 32.04 23.05 39.52
N PHE A 401 30.80 23.53 39.42
CA PHE A 401 29.64 22.97 40.13
C PHE A 401 28.61 22.41 39.14
N ALA A 402 27.87 21.37 39.54
CA ALA A 402 26.81 20.79 38.71
C ALA A 402 25.73 21.83 38.35
N GLU A 403 25.45 22.74 39.27
CA GLU A 403 24.50 23.86 39.14
C GLU A 403 24.89 24.92 38.09
N ASP A 404 26.13 24.87 37.60
CA ASP A 404 26.60 25.71 36.51
C ASP A 404 26.14 25.17 35.15
N TYR A 405 25.88 23.86 35.02
CA TYR A 405 25.50 23.24 33.75
C TYR A 405 24.01 23.48 33.45
N PHE A 406 23.71 23.91 32.23
CA PHE A 406 22.36 24.32 31.87
C PHE A 406 21.33 23.19 31.91
N CYS A 407 21.77 21.95 31.70
CA CYS A 407 20.92 20.75 31.74
C CYS A 407 20.65 20.25 33.17
N TYR A 408 21.47 20.62 34.17
CA TYR A 408 21.31 20.11 35.53
C TYR A 408 19.99 20.56 36.15
N ALA A 409 19.33 19.64 36.86
CA ALA A 409 18.01 19.81 37.48
C ALA A 409 16.84 20.13 36.52
N LYS A 410 17.05 20.04 35.19
CA LYS A 410 15.98 20.16 34.18
C LYS A 410 15.09 18.92 34.16
N ALA A 411 13.82 19.11 33.82
CA ALA A 411 12.82 18.05 33.79
C ALA A 411 13.16 16.97 32.75
N VAL A 412 12.98 15.71 33.15
CA VAL A 412 13.10 14.53 32.30
C VAL A 412 11.73 13.86 32.23
N LEU A 413 11.27 13.57 31.02
CA LEU A 413 9.89 13.19 30.72
C LEU A 413 9.78 11.79 30.12
N ALA A 414 8.60 11.20 30.24
CA ALA A 414 8.24 9.96 29.59
C ALA A 414 8.23 10.10 28.05
N PRO A 415 9.01 9.31 27.30
CA PRO A 415 9.03 9.37 25.83
C PRO A 415 7.78 8.76 25.17
N PHE A 416 7.02 7.95 25.90
CA PHE A 416 5.82 7.26 25.42
C PHE A 416 4.92 6.85 26.61
N ASP A 417 3.69 6.44 26.30
CA ASP A 417 2.82 5.73 27.24
C ASP A 417 3.43 4.36 27.59
N GLY A 418 3.40 4.00 28.88
CA GLY A 418 3.99 2.74 29.31
C GLY A 418 3.89 2.46 30.80
N THR A 419 4.62 1.44 31.24
CA THR A 419 4.70 1.04 32.66
C THR A 419 6.14 1.15 33.14
N VAL A 420 6.34 1.77 34.31
CA VAL A 420 7.66 1.84 34.95
C VAL A 420 8.03 0.45 35.49
N ILE A 421 9.20 -0.06 35.14
CA ILE A 421 9.64 -1.42 35.52
C ILE A 421 10.74 -1.40 36.56
N GLU A 422 11.69 -0.46 36.44
CA GLU A 422 12.84 -0.39 37.34
C GLU A 422 13.19 1.06 37.64
N VAL A 423 13.52 1.35 38.91
CA VAL A 423 13.90 2.69 39.38
C VAL A 423 15.06 2.59 40.37
N VAL A 424 16.09 3.39 40.15
CA VAL A 424 17.19 3.65 41.10
C VAL A 424 17.23 5.15 41.37
N ASN A 425 17.08 5.58 42.63
CA ASN A 425 16.91 7.01 42.99
C ASN A 425 17.76 7.45 44.21
N HIS A 426 18.79 6.68 44.58
CA HIS A 426 19.56 6.88 45.83
C HIS A 426 21.07 7.05 45.61
N ILE A 427 21.53 7.19 44.36
CA ILE A 427 22.94 7.42 44.04
C ILE A 427 23.20 8.92 44.06
N HIS A 428 24.20 9.36 44.83
CA HIS A 428 24.56 10.78 44.90
C HIS A 428 25.13 11.26 43.55
N ASP A 429 24.90 12.53 43.23
CA ASP A 429 25.53 13.17 42.08
C ASP A 429 27.03 13.33 42.29
N ASN A 430 27.82 13.14 41.23
CA ASN A 430 29.27 13.31 41.29
C ASN A 430 29.65 14.78 41.32
N LYS A 431 30.82 15.08 41.90
CA LYS A 431 31.51 16.34 41.60
C LYS A 431 31.88 16.38 40.13
N ILE A 432 32.06 17.58 39.59
CA ILE A 432 32.49 17.76 38.21
C ILE A 432 33.83 17.04 37.98
N ALA A 433 33.94 16.37 36.82
CA ALA A 433 35.04 15.49 36.39
C ALA A 433 35.20 14.15 37.15
N ASP A 434 34.50 13.94 38.27
CA ASP A 434 34.47 12.65 38.97
C ASP A 434 33.47 11.68 38.33
N VAL A 435 33.69 10.37 38.51
CA VAL A 435 32.78 9.32 38.03
C VAL A 435 32.59 8.20 39.04
N ASN A 436 31.37 7.66 39.13
CA ASN A 436 31.06 6.47 39.91
C ASN A 436 30.97 5.23 39.00
N THR A 437 32.07 4.49 38.89
CA THR A 437 32.14 3.26 38.08
C THR A 437 31.51 2.05 38.75
N LYS A 438 31.33 2.06 40.08
CA LYS A 438 30.63 0.98 40.81
C LYS A 438 29.14 0.98 40.46
N ASN A 439 28.51 2.15 40.52
CA ASN A 439 27.11 2.36 40.12
C ASN A 439 27.06 3.02 38.74
N ASN A 440 27.56 2.32 37.71
CA ASN A 440 27.84 2.89 36.38
C ASN A 440 26.67 3.70 35.76
N TRP A 441 25.42 3.26 35.96
CA TRP A 441 24.23 3.91 35.37
C TRP A 441 23.61 5.01 36.25
N GLY A 442 24.06 5.17 37.49
CA GLY A 442 23.54 6.17 38.42
C GLY A 442 22.05 5.98 38.71
N ASN A 443 21.37 7.08 39.02
CA ASN A 443 19.91 7.07 39.15
C ASN A 443 19.28 6.87 37.78
N THR A 444 18.37 5.92 37.68
CA THR A 444 17.85 5.40 36.41
C THR A 444 16.36 5.08 36.51
N VAL A 445 15.63 5.29 35.42
CA VAL A 445 14.25 4.83 35.22
C VAL A 445 14.19 3.97 33.95
N ILE A 446 13.55 2.80 34.04
CA ILE A 446 13.23 1.95 32.89
C ILE A 446 11.72 1.89 32.70
N ILE A 447 11.27 2.14 31.48
CA ILE A 447 9.86 2.15 31.09
C ILE A 447 9.63 1.09 30.02
N LYS A 448 8.64 0.22 30.22
CA LYS A 448 8.13 -0.72 29.22
C LYS A 448 7.07 -0.06 28.35
N CYS A 449 7.24 -0.08 27.03
CA CYS A 449 6.19 0.31 26.09
C CYS A 449 5.40 -0.91 25.60
N ASN A 450 6.12 -1.93 25.12
CA ASN A 450 5.54 -3.19 24.64
C ASN A 450 6.49 -4.36 24.97
N ASP A 451 6.11 -5.57 24.60
CA ASP A 451 7.03 -6.70 24.66
C ASP A 451 8.19 -6.44 23.70
N TYR A 452 9.41 -6.40 24.24
CA TYR A 452 10.68 -6.14 23.54
C TYR A 452 11.02 -4.67 23.21
N LEU A 453 10.25 -3.68 23.68
CA LEU A 453 10.63 -2.24 23.62
C LEU A 453 10.56 -1.58 25.00
N TYR A 454 11.73 -1.20 25.50
CA TYR A 454 11.91 -0.46 26.74
C TYR A 454 12.74 0.79 26.48
N ALA A 455 12.53 1.84 27.27
CA ALA A 455 13.38 3.03 27.31
C ALA A 455 14.07 3.12 28.68
N LYS A 456 15.38 3.38 28.68
CA LYS A 456 16.18 3.61 29.88
C LYS A 456 16.69 5.05 29.88
N LEU A 457 16.46 5.75 30.98
CA LEU A 457 16.94 7.11 31.23
C LEU A 457 17.84 7.07 32.46
N SER A 458 19.10 7.50 32.33
CA SER A 458 20.15 7.36 33.35
C SER A 458 20.80 8.69 33.69
N HIS A 459 21.66 8.68 34.72
CA HIS A 459 22.35 9.85 35.26
C HIS A 459 21.41 10.92 35.86
N LEU A 460 20.26 10.50 36.39
CA LEU A 460 19.27 11.40 36.99
C LEU A 460 19.77 11.96 38.34
N LYS A 461 19.23 13.13 38.73
CA LYS A 461 19.61 13.84 39.95
C LYS A 461 19.21 13.05 41.20
N TYR A 462 20.06 13.08 42.22
CA TYR A 462 19.81 12.42 43.51
C TYR A 462 18.43 12.79 44.08
N HIS A 463 17.63 11.76 44.43
CA HIS A 463 16.26 11.89 44.95
C HIS A 463 15.30 12.74 44.10
N SER A 464 15.49 12.78 42.78
CA SER A 464 14.60 13.56 41.89
C SER A 464 13.53 12.74 41.18
N ILE A 465 13.61 11.41 41.19
CA ILE A 465 12.63 10.56 40.48
C ILE A 465 11.32 10.51 41.28
N GLU A 466 10.21 10.84 40.62
CA GLU A 466 8.87 10.96 41.22
C GLU A 466 7.98 9.72 40.99
N VAL A 467 8.42 8.79 40.14
CA VAL A 467 7.69 7.55 39.78
C VAL A 467 8.28 6.32 40.46
N LYS A 468 7.48 5.25 40.58
CA LYS A 468 7.88 3.96 41.16
C LYS A 468 7.57 2.78 40.22
N PRO A 469 8.25 1.62 40.38
CA PRO A 469 7.92 0.41 39.62
C PRO A 469 6.43 0.04 39.75
N GLY A 470 5.81 -0.28 38.63
CA GLY A 470 4.39 -0.58 38.50
C GLY A 470 3.50 0.61 38.09
N ASP A 471 4.00 1.85 38.15
CA ASP A 471 3.22 3.01 37.72
C ASP A 471 2.94 2.98 36.22
N ILE A 472 1.69 3.28 35.85
CA ILE A 472 1.29 3.53 34.45
C ILE A 472 1.49 5.02 34.19
N ILE A 473 2.27 5.34 33.16
CA ILE A 473 2.64 6.71 32.82
C ILE A 473 2.17 7.09 31.42
N LYS A 474 1.97 8.40 31.22
CA LYS A 474 1.63 8.99 29.92
C LYS A 474 2.82 9.70 29.29
N LYS A 475 2.91 9.68 27.96
CA LYS A 475 3.88 10.46 27.18
C LYS A 475 3.89 11.92 27.69
N GLY A 476 5.08 12.45 27.96
CA GLY A 476 5.26 13.81 28.49
C GLY A 476 5.13 13.96 30.00
N GLN A 477 4.76 12.90 30.74
CA GLN A 477 4.74 12.94 32.21
C GLN A 477 6.15 13.12 32.79
N LEU A 478 6.27 13.93 33.85
CA LEU A 478 7.53 14.11 34.59
C LEU A 478 7.96 12.81 35.25
N LEU A 479 9.20 12.38 34.99
CA LEU A 479 9.81 11.20 35.62
C LEU A 479 10.75 11.61 36.75
N GLY A 480 11.54 12.66 36.52
CA GLY A 480 12.53 13.16 37.45
C GLY A 480 13.33 14.30 36.82
N ARG A 481 14.58 14.50 37.26
CA ARG A 481 15.42 15.60 36.79
C ARG A 481 16.80 15.12 36.34
N CYS A 482 17.35 15.77 35.33
CA CYS A 482 18.70 15.53 34.85
C CYS A 482 19.73 15.84 35.96
N GLY A 483 20.70 14.95 36.14
CA GLY A 483 21.68 15.01 37.21
C GLY A 483 23.09 14.74 36.72
N ASN A 484 23.93 14.24 37.62
CA ASN A 484 25.32 13.87 37.37
C ASN A 484 25.70 12.60 38.13
N SER A 485 24.78 11.66 38.32
CA SER A 485 25.01 10.43 39.09
C SER A 485 25.59 9.30 38.20
N GLY A 486 26.36 8.38 38.78
CA GLY A 486 26.89 7.21 38.04
C GLY A 486 28.17 7.51 37.26
N ARG A 487 28.39 6.90 36.09
CA ARG A 487 29.55 7.18 35.23
C ARG A 487 29.30 8.43 34.38
N SER A 488 29.07 9.55 35.05
CA SER A 488 28.80 10.85 34.46
C SER A 488 29.83 11.87 34.96
N PRO A 489 30.82 12.28 34.14
CA PRO A 489 31.82 13.27 34.54
C PRO A 489 31.24 14.70 34.56
N TYR A 490 30.21 14.96 33.75
CA TYR A 490 29.53 16.24 33.64
C TYR A 490 28.02 16.00 33.49
N PRO A 491 27.14 16.88 33.99
CA PRO A 491 25.70 16.70 33.86
C PRO A 491 25.25 16.47 32.41
N HIS A 492 24.56 15.36 32.17
CA HIS A 492 23.93 15.02 30.88
C HIS A 492 22.83 13.98 31.10
N LEU A 493 21.92 13.86 30.14
CA LEU A 493 20.90 12.83 30.14
C LEU A 493 21.30 11.71 29.19
N HIS A 494 21.55 10.53 29.73
CA HIS A 494 21.73 9.31 28.94
C HIS A 494 20.38 8.66 28.65
N PHE A 495 20.14 8.32 27.39
CA PHE A 495 18.92 7.71 26.90
C PHE A 495 19.23 6.55 25.96
N GLN A 496 18.51 5.43 26.13
CA GLN A 496 18.56 4.33 25.16
C GLN A 496 17.23 3.59 25.06
N PHE A 497 16.97 3.01 23.90
CA PHE A 497 16.03 1.90 23.77
C PHE A 497 16.72 0.56 24.04
N GLN A 498 16.00 -0.41 24.59
CA GLN A 498 16.52 -1.74 24.88
C GLN A 498 15.43 -2.81 24.81
N VAL A 499 15.85 -4.07 24.64
CA VAL A 499 14.94 -5.22 24.44
C VAL A 499 14.46 -5.86 25.74
N THR A 500 15.25 -5.73 26.81
CA THR A 500 15.00 -6.38 28.10
C THR A 500 14.80 -5.35 29.21
N PRO A 501 14.09 -5.71 30.30
CA PRO A 501 13.72 -4.75 31.36
C PRO A 501 14.85 -4.34 32.31
N HIS A 502 16.07 -4.88 32.16
CA HIS A 502 17.12 -4.76 33.17
C HIS A 502 18.07 -3.58 32.92
N ILE A 503 18.58 -2.97 33.99
CA ILE A 503 19.70 -2.02 33.91
C ILE A 503 20.93 -2.72 33.30
N GLY A 504 21.55 -2.05 32.32
CA GLY A 504 22.74 -2.57 31.60
C GLY A 504 22.44 -3.39 30.33
N SER A 505 21.15 -3.58 29.99
CA SER A 505 20.73 -4.26 28.77
C SER A 505 21.34 -3.65 27.49
N VAL A 506 21.52 -4.51 26.49
CA VAL A 506 21.99 -4.15 25.15
C VAL A 506 21.03 -3.16 24.50
N THR A 507 21.58 -2.14 23.83
CA THR A 507 20.80 -1.12 23.15
C THR A 507 20.09 -1.67 21.92
N LEU A 508 18.87 -1.22 21.66
CA LEU A 508 18.08 -1.54 20.48
C LEU A 508 18.20 -0.43 19.43
N ASP A 509 18.39 -0.80 18.17
CA ASP A 509 18.36 0.17 17.05
C ASP A 509 16.92 0.60 16.78
N TYR A 510 16.50 1.70 17.41
CA TYR A 510 15.14 2.21 17.35
C TYR A 510 15.14 3.74 17.27
N PRO A 511 14.43 4.36 16.32
CA PRO A 511 14.47 5.81 16.12
C PRO A 511 13.50 6.55 17.04
N PHE A 512 13.72 7.86 17.21
CA PHE A 512 12.67 8.74 17.73
C PHE A 512 11.57 8.95 16.69
N GLY A 513 10.33 9.07 17.15
CA GLY A 513 9.16 9.20 16.30
C GLY A 513 9.14 10.52 15.54
N HIS A 514 9.09 11.65 16.25
CA HIS A 514 9.08 12.99 15.66
C HIS A 514 9.93 13.95 16.51
N TYR A 515 10.83 14.70 15.86
CA TYR A 515 11.57 15.79 16.50
C TYR A 515 11.93 16.87 15.48
N LEU A 516 12.14 18.09 15.96
CA LEU A 516 12.64 19.19 15.16
C LEU A 516 14.15 19.27 15.30
N LEU A 517 14.86 19.27 14.18
CA LEU A 517 16.28 19.58 14.08
C LEU A 517 16.44 21.07 13.83
N LYS A 518 17.24 21.76 14.64
CA LYS A 518 17.57 23.17 14.45
C LYS A 518 18.72 23.32 13.45
N GLU A 519 18.46 24.04 12.36
CA GLU A 519 19.42 24.39 11.31
C GLU A 519 19.46 25.93 11.21
N ASP A 520 20.51 26.54 11.78
CA ASP A 520 20.64 28.00 11.94
C ASP A 520 19.44 28.64 12.67
N ASN A 521 18.57 29.34 11.92
CA ASN A 521 17.35 29.99 12.40
C ASN A 521 16.06 29.22 12.01
N ASN A 522 16.19 28.04 11.41
CA ASN A 522 15.06 27.24 10.94
C ASN A 522 14.97 25.90 11.69
N PHE A 523 13.77 25.30 11.67
CA PHE A 523 13.54 23.97 12.21
C PHE A 523 13.07 23.01 11.11
N ASN A 524 13.68 21.83 11.07
CA ASN A 524 13.41 20.77 10.12
C ASN A 524 12.85 19.55 10.86
N LEU A 525 11.60 19.15 10.58
CA LEU A 525 11.04 17.96 11.23
C LEU A 525 11.63 16.69 10.65
N LYS A 526 12.18 15.88 11.54
CA LYS A 526 12.59 14.51 11.27
C LYS A 526 11.49 13.56 11.75
N ASN A 527 11.22 12.54 10.93
CA ASN A 527 10.26 11.48 11.22
C ASN A 527 10.99 10.15 11.26
N PHE A 528 10.80 9.36 12.31
CA PHE A 528 11.42 8.05 12.52
C PHE A 528 12.92 8.08 12.20
N SER A 529 13.64 9.00 12.85
CA SER A 529 15.05 9.31 12.58
C SER A 529 15.91 9.23 13.84
N TYR A 530 17.23 9.19 13.63
CA TYR A 530 18.25 9.16 14.68
C TYR A 530 18.94 10.54 14.75
N PRO A 531 18.83 11.28 15.87
CA PRO A 531 19.61 12.48 16.10
C PRO A 531 21.11 12.20 16.01
N GLY A 532 21.84 13.00 15.24
CA GLY A 532 23.28 12.92 15.05
C GLY A 532 24.09 13.72 16.07
N ASN A 533 25.42 13.55 16.09
CA ASN A 533 26.30 14.30 16.98
C ASN A 533 26.24 15.81 16.71
N ASN A 534 26.24 16.61 17.78
CA ASN A 534 26.18 18.07 17.77
C ASN A 534 24.89 18.66 17.16
N GLU A 535 23.89 17.82 16.86
CA GLU A 535 22.58 18.29 16.44
C GLU A 535 21.80 18.85 17.63
N ILE A 536 21.12 19.97 17.43
CA ILE A 536 20.20 20.55 18.42
C ILE A 536 18.79 20.07 18.07
N VAL A 537 18.16 19.37 19.00
CA VAL A 537 16.85 18.76 18.83
C VAL A 537 15.84 19.30 19.84
N VAL A 538 14.57 19.37 19.41
CA VAL A 538 13.46 19.81 20.26
C VAL A 538 12.17 19.07 19.90
N ASN A 539 11.33 18.82 20.90
CA ASN A 539 10.00 18.26 20.67
C ASN A 539 9.11 19.28 19.93
N PRO A 540 8.30 18.86 18.96
CA PRO A 540 7.29 19.72 18.36
C PRO A 540 6.28 20.21 19.43
N ALA A 541 6.04 21.52 19.48
CA ALA A 541 5.04 22.11 20.38
C ALA A 541 3.68 22.18 19.67
N LYS A 542 2.68 21.46 20.19
CA LYS A 542 1.33 21.40 19.60
C LYS A 542 0.69 22.79 19.56
N ASN A 543 0.18 23.17 18.40
CA ASN A 543 -0.67 24.34 18.23
C ASN A 543 -2.14 23.90 18.31
N GLU A 544 -2.83 24.30 19.39
CA GLU A 544 -4.21 23.86 19.64
C GLU A 544 -5.20 24.35 18.59
N SER A 545 -5.03 25.58 18.05
CA SER A 545 -5.89 26.10 16.98
C SER A 545 -5.76 25.30 15.68
N LEU A 546 -4.52 24.98 15.29
CA LEU A 546 -4.24 24.14 14.12
C LEU A 546 -4.77 22.71 14.31
N ALA A 547 -4.55 22.14 15.50
CA ALA A 547 -5.01 20.82 15.85
C ALA A 547 -6.54 20.73 15.79
N ALA A 548 -7.24 21.74 16.30
CA ALA A 548 -8.70 21.82 16.24
C ALA A 548 -9.21 21.98 14.79
N ALA A 549 -8.62 22.87 14.00
CA ALA A 549 -9.03 23.11 12.61
C ALA A 549 -8.88 21.85 11.71
N LEU A 550 -7.91 20.98 11.99
CA LEU A 550 -7.66 19.74 11.24
C LEU A 550 -8.18 18.47 11.95
N HIS A 551 -8.99 18.64 12.99
CA HIS A 551 -9.66 17.56 13.68
C HIS A 551 -11.00 17.23 13.01
N PHE A 552 -10.94 16.39 11.97
CA PHE A 552 -12.13 15.95 11.23
C PHE A 552 -12.84 14.80 11.94
N ILE A 553 -14.07 15.04 12.40
CA ILE A 553 -14.89 14.07 13.15
C ILE A 553 -15.94 13.45 12.22
N PRO A 554 -16.15 12.11 12.23
CA PRO A 554 -17.18 11.48 11.41
C PRO A 554 -18.57 12.09 11.65
N GLY A 555 -19.28 12.41 10.57
CA GLY A 555 -20.57 13.10 10.57
C GLY A 555 -20.47 14.62 10.38
N GLN A 556 -19.28 15.21 10.56
CA GLN A 556 -19.05 16.64 10.37
C GLN A 556 -19.31 17.07 8.92
N GLN A 557 -20.03 18.18 8.76
CA GLN A 557 -20.25 18.84 7.48
C GLN A 557 -19.34 20.06 7.34
N ILE A 558 -18.80 20.24 6.15
CA ILE A 558 -17.88 21.34 5.82
C ILE A 558 -18.45 22.05 4.60
N LYS A 559 -18.86 23.31 4.80
CA LYS A 559 -19.26 24.22 3.73
C LYS A 559 -18.03 24.78 3.07
N VAL A 560 -17.97 24.67 1.74
CA VAL A 560 -16.80 25.09 0.96
C VAL A 560 -17.20 26.06 -0.14
N GLU A 561 -16.63 27.25 -0.11
CA GLU A 561 -16.80 28.28 -1.14
C GLU A 561 -15.54 28.35 -1.99
N VAL A 562 -15.71 28.35 -3.31
CA VAL A 562 -14.62 28.35 -4.27
C VAL A 562 -14.75 29.54 -5.21
N GLU A 563 -13.73 30.37 -5.24
CA GLU A 563 -13.58 31.49 -6.17
C GLU A 563 -12.43 31.20 -7.13
N VAL A 564 -12.62 31.52 -8.41
CA VAL A 564 -11.62 31.24 -9.44
C VAL A 564 -11.41 32.45 -10.35
N GLU A 565 -10.16 32.89 -10.44
CA GLU A 565 -9.72 33.87 -11.42
C GLU A 565 -9.01 33.13 -12.57
N SER A 566 -9.67 33.01 -13.72
CA SER A 566 -9.05 32.45 -14.93
C SER A 566 -9.83 32.82 -16.20
N ILE A 567 -9.10 32.90 -17.32
CA ILE A 567 -9.67 33.08 -18.66
C ILE A 567 -10.20 31.76 -19.24
N LYS A 568 -9.78 30.60 -18.70
CA LYS A 568 -10.18 29.29 -19.25
C LYS A 568 -11.44 28.75 -18.57
N SER A 569 -12.44 28.40 -19.38
CA SER A 569 -13.73 27.83 -18.94
C SER A 569 -13.59 26.62 -18.02
N LYS A 570 -12.60 25.74 -18.26
CA LYS A 570 -12.36 24.56 -17.42
C LYS A 570 -12.14 24.91 -15.93
N TRP A 571 -11.57 26.08 -15.64
CA TRP A 571 -11.29 26.54 -14.28
C TRP A 571 -12.49 27.30 -13.71
N GLN A 572 -13.16 28.12 -14.54
CA GLN A 572 -14.36 28.86 -14.13
C GLN A 572 -15.47 27.92 -13.64
N ASN A 573 -15.61 26.73 -14.24
CA ASN A 573 -16.59 25.71 -13.83
C ASN A 573 -16.35 25.15 -12.42
N LEU A 574 -15.22 25.46 -11.77
CA LEU A 574 -14.96 25.05 -10.39
C LEU A 574 -15.51 26.05 -9.37
N ALA A 575 -15.82 27.28 -9.77
CA ALA A 575 -16.36 28.28 -8.87
C ALA A 575 -17.76 27.88 -8.39
N GLY A 576 -18.06 28.16 -7.12
CA GLY A 576 -19.35 27.85 -6.51
C GLY A 576 -19.21 27.26 -5.10
N SER A 577 -20.35 26.80 -4.57
CA SER A 577 -20.46 26.22 -3.23
C SER A 577 -20.49 24.69 -3.29
N TYR A 578 -19.76 24.06 -2.38
CA TYR A 578 -19.65 22.61 -2.24
C TYR A 578 -19.95 22.24 -0.79
N SER A 579 -20.47 21.03 -0.60
CA SER A 579 -20.68 20.40 0.71
C SER A 579 -19.81 19.16 0.81
N TRP A 580 -18.99 19.09 1.85
CA TRP A 580 -18.20 17.90 2.16
C TRP A 580 -18.65 17.31 3.49
N ILE A 581 -18.62 15.98 3.57
CA ILE A 581 -18.96 15.22 4.79
C ILE A 581 -17.78 14.32 5.19
N VAL A 582 -17.49 14.27 6.49
CA VAL A 582 -16.48 13.36 7.04
C VAL A 582 -17.14 12.02 7.36
N GLU A 583 -16.58 10.92 6.86
CA GLU A 583 -17.11 9.56 7.04
C GLU A 583 -15.98 8.58 7.38
N THR A 584 -16.36 7.34 7.75
CA THR A 584 -15.44 6.22 7.99
C THR A 584 -15.84 5.01 7.16
N ASP A 585 -14.86 4.23 6.70
CA ASP A 585 -15.10 2.98 5.99
C ASP A 585 -15.18 1.76 6.94
N VAL A 586 -15.42 0.58 6.38
CA VAL A 586 -15.51 -0.69 7.13
C VAL A 586 -14.21 -1.11 7.83
N TYR A 587 -13.09 -0.46 7.50
CA TYR A 587 -11.78 -0.66 8.10
C TYR A 587 -11.44 0.47 9.09
N ASN A 588 -12.40 1.32 9.43
CA ASN A 588 -12.25 2.48 10.30
C ASN A 588 -11.26 3.53 9.75
N ASN A 589 -11.09 3.61 8.42
CA ASN A 589 -10.35 4.70 7.80
C ASN A 589 -11.27 5.91 7.65
N SER A 590 -10.88 7.05 8.19
CA SER A 590 -11.59 8.31 7.99
C SER A 590 -11.32 8.91 6.61
N PHE A 591 -12.33 9.50 6.00
CA PHE A 591 -12.20 10.22 4.74
C PHE A 591 -13.20 11.38 4.65
N ILE A 592 -12.86 12.39 3.84
CA ILE A 592 -13.78 13.46 3.46
C ILE A 592 -14.39 13.08 2.12
N ARG A 593 -15.72 13.09 2.02
CA ARG A 593 -16.48 12.89 0.78
C ARG A 593 -17.10 14.20 0.30
N CYS A 594 -16.88 14.54 -0.96
CA CYS A 594 -17.59 15.63 -1.62
C CYS A 594 -18.96 15.14 -2.11
N GLU A 595 -20.05 15.80 -1.71
CA GLU A 595 -21.41 15.40 -2.08
C GLU A 595 -21.73 15.67 -3.56
N THR A 596 -21.12 16.70 -4.15
CA THR A 596 -21.42 17.12 -5.52
C THR A 596 -20.73 16.29 -6.60
N ASP A 597 -19.47 15.87 -6.37
CA ASP A 597 -18.68 15.12 -7.36
C ASP A 597 -18.28 13.70 -6.93
N GLY A 598 -18.57 13.30 -5.70
CA GLY A 598 -18.28 11.98 -5.15
C GLY A 598 -16.79 11.70 -4.87
N GLY A 599 -15.93 12.72 -4.90
CA GLY A 599 -14.52 12.60 -4.56
C GLY A 599 -14.32 12.23 -3.09
N LEU A 600 -13.31 11.40 -2.82
CA LEU A 600 -12.96 10.89 -1.48
C LEU A 600 -11.49 11.23 -1.17
N ALA A 601 -11.24 11.89 -0.06
CA ALA A 601 -9.90 12.17 0.46
C ALA A 601 -9.70 11.46 1.80
N TYR A 602 -8.92 10.37 1.79
CA TYR A 602 -8.63 9.56 2.97
C TYR A 602 -7.58 10.23 3.83
N LEU A 603 -7.83 10.28 5.14
CA LEU A 603 -7.01 11.00 6.09
C LEU A 603 -6.70 10.15 7.33
N TYR A 604 -5.64 10.55 8.01
CA TYR A 604 -5.30 10.03 9.32
C TYR A 604 -4.73 11.17 10.18
N ASN A 605 -5.11 11.16 11.45
CA ASN A 605 -4.65 12.12 12.44
C ASN A 605 -4.13 11.36 13.67
N SER A 606 -2.87 11.61 14.03
CA SER A 606 -2.18 10.98 15.18
C SER A 606 -2.19 11.84 16.45
N GLY A 607 -2.77 13.04 16.41
CA GLY A 607 -2.65 14.05 17.46
C GLY A 607 -1.43 14.97 17.30
N ASP A 608 -0.31 14.43 16.79
CA ASP A 608 0.91 15.20 16.48
C ASP A 608 1.00 15.58 14.99
N LEU A 609 0.37 14.79 14.12
CA LEU A 609 0.42 14.92 12.66
C LEU A 609 -0.94 14.61 12.04
N HIS A 610 -1.43 15.52 11.20
CA HIS A 610 -2.50 15.30 10.25
C HIS A 610 -1.91 15.00 8.87
N TYR A 611 -2.42 14.02 8.14
CA TYR A 611 -2.03 13.80 6.75
C TYR A 611 -3.10 13.06 5.96
N PHE A 612 -3.07 13.28 4.66
CA PHE A 612 -3.86 12.50 3.72
C PHE A 612 -3.09 11.27 3.21
N THR A 613 -3.77 10.14 3.18
CA THR A 613 -3.20 8.85 2.73
C THR A 613 -3.47 8.57 1.27
N ASN A 614 -4.65 8.94 0.77
CA ASN A 614 -5.08 8.61 -0.58
C ASN A 614 -6.20 9.53 -1.06
N PHE A 615 -6.35 9.63 -2.38
CA PHE A 615 -7.45 10.35 -3.01
C PHE A 615 -8.09 9.50 -4.10
N THR A 616 -9.42 9.47 -4.13
CA THR A 616 -10.21 8.80 -5.17
C THR A 616 -11.22 9.78 -5.75
N GLY A 617 -11.08 10.14 -7.03
CA GLY A 617 -11.97 11.10 -7.67
C GLY A 617 -11.30 11.82 -8.83
N ARG A 618 -11.93 12.89 -9.32
CA ARG A 618 -11.37 13.76 -10.36
C ARG A 618 -10.31 14.70 -9.74
N LYS A 619 -9.14 14.79 -10.37
CA LYS A 619 -7.96 15.55 -9.88
C LYS A 619 -7.99 17.07 -10.12
N ASN A 620 -9.10 17.58 -10.62
CA ASN A 620 -9.32 19.03 -10.80
C ASN A 620 -10.61 19.37 -10.07
N THR A 621 -10.66 19.09 -8.78
CA THR A 621 -11.81 19.36 -7.91
C THR A 621 -11.32 20.14 -6.69
N PRO A 622 -12.17 20.92 -6.02
CA PRO A 622 -11.77 21.65 -4.82
C PRO A 622 -11.20 20.73 -3.74
N LEU A 623 -11.85 19.57 -3.52
CA LEU A 623 -11.39 18.58 -2.54
C LEU A 623 -10.02 17.99 -2.91
N TYR A 624 -9.73 17.77 -4.20
CA TYR A 624 -8.39 17.34 -4.62
C TYR A 624 -7.32 18.38 -4.27
N TRP A 625 -7.59 19.66 -4.54
CA TRP A 625 -6.63 20.72 -4.22
C TRP A 625 -6.47 20.92 -2.73
N PHE A 626 -7.52 20.75 -1.94
CA PHE A 626 -7.45 20.70 -0.48
C PHE A 626 -6.54 19.56 -0.02
N PHE A 627 -6.75 18.35 -0.55
CA PHE A 627 -5.93 17.16 -0.31
C PHE A 627 -4.45 17.38 -0.64
N VAL A 628 -4.12 18.01 -1.78
CA VAL A 628 -2.73 18.26 -2.19
C VAL A 628 -2.07 19.35 -1.31
N SER A 629 -2.82 20.39 -0.94
CA SER A 629 -2.29 21.53 -0.19
C SER A 629 -1.97 21.15 1.26
N LEU A 630 -2.89 20.43 1.91
CA LEU A 630 -2.76 19.98 3.30
C LEU A 630 -2.31 18.52 3.39
N PHE A 631 -1.55 18.06 2.38
CA PHE A 631 -1.20 16.66 2.22
C PHE A 631 -0.53 16.04 3.45
N LYS A 632 0.32 16.82 4.14
CA LYS A 632 0.92 16.46 5.42
C LYS A 632 1.14 17.71 6.26
N VAL A 633 0.35 17.84 7.32
CA VAL A 633 0.35 18.99 8.21
C VAL A 633 0.69 18.54 9.62
N PRO A 634 1.86 18.91 10.13
CA PRO A 634 2.23 18.65 11.50
C PRO A 634 1.50 19.61 12.44
N LEU A 635 0.89 19.06 13.49
CA LEU A 635 0.06 19.82 14.41
C LEU A 635 0.87 20.49 15.52
N GLY A 636 2.16 20.13 15.67
CA GLY A 636 3.08 20.81 16.56
C GLY A 636 4.34 21.32 15.86
N PHE A 637 4.57 22.63 15.86
CA PHE A 637 5.73 23.26 15.25
C PHE A 637 5.97 24.69 15.75
N GLN A 638 7.17 25.19 15.50
CA GLN A 638 7.55 26.60 15.69
C GLN A 638 7.49 27.36 14.34
N PRO A 639 7.46 28.71 14.33
CA PRO A 639 7.58 29.50 13.09
C PRO A 639 8.83 29.17 12.26
N ASN A 640 8.78 29.41 10.94
CA ASN A 640 9.85 29.16 9.94
C ASN A 640 10.26 27.71 9.74
N SER A 641 9.36 26.82 10.04
CA SER A 641 9.65 25.41 10.10
C SER A 641 9.15 24.66 8.87
N LYS A 642 9.88 23.61 8.49
CA LYS A 642 9.70 22.94 7.19
C LYS A 642 9.46 21.46 7.36
N ILE A 643 8.56 20.93 6.56
CA ILE A 643 8.34 19.49 6.40
C ILE A 643 8.40 19.13 4.92
N ALA A 644 9.06 18.02 4.62
CA ALA A 644 9.13 17.46 3.28
C ALA A 644 8.48 16.07 3.23
N ASP A 645 7.80 15.76 2.14
CA ASP A 645 7.27 14.44 1.81
C ASP A 645 7.28 14.22 0.28
N SER A 646 6.85 13.06 -0.19
CA SER A 646 6.66 12.77 -1.60
C SER A 646 5.27 12.23 -1.89
N ILE A 647 4.50 12.91 -2.73
CA ILE A 647 3.16 12.48 -3.13
C ILE A 647 3.28 11.31 -4.12
N PRO A 648 2.49 10.23 -3.97
CA PRO A 648 2.45 9.13 -4.93
C PRO A 648 2.27 9.59 -6.38
N VAL A 649 3.05 9.00 -7.29
CA VAL A 649 3.09 9.39 -8.72
C VAL A 649 1.71 9.29 -9.39
N ASN A 650 0.91 8.28 -9.03
CA ASN A 650 -0.43 8.11 -9.57
C ASN A 650 -1.40 9.22 -9.20
N LEU A 651 -1.10 10.04 -8.19
CA LEU A 651 -1.95 11.17 -7.79
C LEU A 651 -1.56 12.44 -8.57
N MET A 652 -0.27 12.66 -8.82
CA MET A 652 0.20 13.92 -9.44
C MET A 652 0.42 13.86 -10.95
N PHE A 653 0.71 12.69 -11.52
CA PHE A 653 1.04 12.54 -12.94
C PHE A 653 -0.08 11.83 -13.71
N ASN A 654 -0.26 12.22 -14.98
CA ASN A 654 -1.22 11.66 -15.93
C ASN A 654 -0.58 11.64 -17.35
N GLY A 655 -1.23 10.95 -18.30
CA GLY A 655 -0.82 10.97 -19.72
C GLY A 655 0.40 10.11 -20.04
N VAL A 656 1.09 10.45 -21.13
CA VAL A 656 2.16 9.63 -21.75
C VAL A 656 3.35 9.41 -20.82
N THR A 657 3.79 10.44 -20.10
CA THR A 657 4.94 10.31 -19.17
C THR A 657 4.67 9.31 -18.06
N LYS A 658 3.45 9.28 -17.53
CA LYS A 658 3.03 8.27 -16.56
C LYS A 658 2.96 6.88 -17.20
N ILE A 659 2.48 6.76 -18.44
CA ILE A 659 2.46 5.47 -19.16
C ILE A 659 3.89 4.90 -19.27
N LEU A 660 4.86 5.74 -19.65
CA LEU A 660 6.27 5.34 -19.72
C LEU A 660 6.83 4.94 -18.35
N GLN A 661 6.51 5.70 -17.30
CA GLN A 661 6.87 5.34 -15.93
C GLN A 661 6.26 3.99 -15.54
N ASP A 662 5.00 3.73 -15.84
CA ASP A 662 4.30 2.51 -15.42
C ASP A 662 4.99 1.23 -15.94
N PHE A 663 5.68 1.26 -17.09
CA PHE A 663 6.47 0.14 -17.61
C PHE A 663 7.75 -0.13 -16.81
N VAL A 664 8.43 0.92 -16.36
CA VAL A 664 9.73 0.82 -15.67
C VAL A 664 9.60 0.91 -14.15
N ALA A 665 8.42 1.27 -13.63
CA ALA A 665 8.17 1.56 -12.22
C ALA A 665 8.65 0.46 -11.25
N PRO A 666 8.50 -0.85 -11.53
CA PRO A 666 9.02 -1.92 -10.66
C PRO A 666 10.54 -1.89 -10.49
N VAL A 667 11.26 -1.32 -11.46
CA VAL A 667 12.73 -1.25 -11.46
C VAL A 667 13.22 0.15 -11.08
N PHE A 668 12.60 1.20 -11.60
CA PHE A 668 13.04 2.57 -11.43
C PHE A 668 11.88 3.57 -11.52
N LEU A 669 11.79 4.48 -10.56
CA LEU A 669 10.83 5.57 -10.53
C LEU A 669 11.51 6.88 -10.94
N PHE A 670 11.37 7.29 -12.21
CA PHE A 670 11.94 8.53 -12.72
C PHE A 670 11.04 9.76 -12.49
N LEU A 671 9.73 9.56 -12.33
CA LEU A 671 8.80 10.60 -11.88
C LEU A 671 8.76 10.69 -10.36
N LYS A 672 8.85 11.90 -9.82
CA LYS A 672 8.69 12.20 -8.39
C LYS A 672 7.85 13.46 -8.23
N ALA A 673 6.93 13.44 -7.28
CA ALA A 673 6.28 14.64 -6.77
C ALA A 673 6.78 14.88 -5.35
N GLU A 674 7.48 15.97 -5.14
CA GLU A 674 8.00 16.38 -3.83
C GLU A 674 7.04 17.42 -3.25
N TYR A 675 6.59 17.17 -2.02
CA TYR A 675 5.75 18.07 -1.23
C TYR A 675 6.62 18.72 -0.18
N GLN A 676 6.46 20.02 0.00
CA GLN A 676 7.07 20.77 1.08
C GLN A 676 6.04 21.72 1.68
N LEU A 677 5.90 21.74 2.99
CA LEU A 677 5.08 22.71 3.70
C LEU A 677 6.00 23.52 4.63
N THR A 678 5.82 24.83 4.61
CA THR A 678 6.55 25.78 5.45
C THR A 678 5.55 26.59 6.27
N ILE A 679 5.74 26.69 7.58
CA ILE A 679 4.94 27.57 8.44
C ILE A 679 5.65 28.92 8.51
N LYS A 680 5.00 30.00 8.02
CA LYS A 680 5.58 31.35 7.98
C LYS A 680 5.38 32.06 9.31
N GLU A 681 4.13 32.10 9.75
CA GLU A 681 3.73 32.69 11.01
C GLU A 681 2.82 31.70 11.74
N ALA A 682 3.16 31.43 12.99
CA ALA A 682 2.23 30.83 13.93
C ALA A 682 2.03 31.90 14.99
N GLY A 683 0.78 32.19 15.38
CA GLY A 683 0.50 32.94 16.60
C GLY A 683 1.39 32.44 17.75
N ASP A 684 1.76 33.32 18.66
CA ASP A 684 2.64 32.95 19.78
C ASP A 684 2.05 31.71 20.49
N ILE A 685 2.87 30.88 21.13
CA ILE A 685 2.37 29.69 21.85
C ILE A 685 1.31 30.11 22.91
N LEU A 686 1.36 31.38 23.31
CA LEU A 686 0.45 32.07 24.23
C LEU A 686 -0.53 33.05 23.55
N SER A 687 -0.42 33.32 22.24
CA SER A 687 -1.29 34.25 21.50
C SER A 687 -1.95 33.60 20.29
N SER A 688 -3.28 33.75 20.22
CA SER A 688 -4.15 33.18 19.21
C SER A 688 -4.03 33.89 17.85
N GLY A 689 -2.85 34.06 17.29
CA GLY A 689 -2.71 34.62 15.93
C GLY A 689 -3.28 33.71 14.84
N ASP A 690 -3.67 34.29 13.70
CA ASP A 690 -3.92 33.53 12.47
C ASP A 690 -2.65 32.74 12.11
N ILE A 691 -2.81 31.53 11.57
CA ILE A 691 -1.70 30.68 11.16
C ILE A 691 -1.52 30.78 9.66
N GLU A 692 -0.31 31.13 9.21
CA GLU A 692 0.04 31.21 7.80
C GLU A 692 1.05 30.14 7.42
N MET A 693 0.71 29.34 6.41
CA MET A 693 1.57 28.30 5.85
C MET A 693 1.67 28.43 4.34
N GLU A 694 2.75 27.92 3.77
CA GLU A 694 2.95 27.79 2.34
C GLU A 694 3.28 26.35 1.99
N ALA A 695 2.42 25.73 1.19
CA ALA A 695 2.65 24.43 0.59
C ALA A 695 3.23 24.60 -0.82
N THR A 696 4.25 23.81 -1.13
CA THR A 696 4.89 23.73 -2.43
C THR A 696 4.88 22.29 -2.92
N VAL A 697 4.48 22.08 -4.17
CA VAL A 697 4.57 20.78 -4.83
C VAL A 697 5.40 20.88 -6.10
N SER A 698 6.55 20.21 -6.11
CA SER A 698 7.48 20.18 -7.22
C SER A 698 7.40 18.84 -7.96
N HIS A 699 7.08 18.90 -9.25
CA HIS A 699 7.15 17.75 -10.16
C HIS A 699 8.56 17.63 -10.70
N LYS A 700 9.19 16.48 -10.49
CA LYS A 700 10.50 16.15 -11.03
C LYS A 700 10.42 14.97 -12.00
N MET A 701 11.18 15.07 -13.08
CA MET A 701 11.38 14.01 -14.06
C MET A 701 12.89 13.78 -14.22
N ALA A 702 13.35 12.57 -13.88
CA ALA A 702 14.77 12.20 -13.89
C ALA A 702 15.66 13.21 -13.12
N GLY A 703 15.16 13.73 -12.00
CA GLY A 703 15.86 14.69 -11.15
C GLY A 703 15.69 16.16 -11.53
N ARG A 704 15.19 16.47 -12.74
CA ARG A 704 14.94 17.85 -13.18
C ARG A 704 13.53 18.30 -12.81
N GLU A 705 13.38 19.48 -12.24
CA GLU A 705 12.06 20.07 -11.95
C GLU A 705 11.39 20.51 -13.27
N ILE A 706 10.16 20.04 -13.49
CA ILE A 706 9.38 20.34 -14.71
C ILE A 706 8.19 21.26 -14.44
N ARG A 707 7.67 21.25 -13.22
CA ARG A 707 6.52 22.06 -12.81
C ARG A 707 6.52 22.24 -11.31
N LYS A 708 6.08 23.41 -10.84
CA LYS A 708 5.95 23.74 -9.43
C LYS A 708 4.58 24.37 -9.18
N PHE A 709 3.97 24.04 -8.06
CA PHE A 709 2.73 24.64 -7.57
C PHE A 709 2.98 25.21 -6.18
N GLN A 710 2.39 26.35 -5.90
CA GLN A 710 2.43 26.98 -4.58
C GLN A 710 1.01 27.24 -4.09
N THR A 711 0.81 27.04 -2.80
CA THR A 711 -0.46 27.30 -2.13
C THR A 711 -0.19 28.02 -0.84
N GLY A 712 -0.76 29.23 -0.72
CA GLY A 712 -0.87 29.93 0.55
C GLY A 712 -2.02 29.33 1.35
N ILE A 713 -1.81 29.07 2.62
CA ILE A 713 -2.79 28.47 3.53
C ILE A 713 -2.91 29.40 4.72
N LYS A 714 -4.13 29.81 5.03
CA LYS A 714 -4.43 30.61 6.21
C LYS A 714 -5.49 29.90 7.05
N ILE A 715 -5.24 29.77 8.35
CA ILE A 715 -6.19 29.21 9.31
C ILE A 715 -6.51 30.29 10.32
N SER A 716 -7.78 30.71 10.37
CA SER A 716 -8.24 31.71 11.33
C SER A 716 -8.53 31.10 12.71
N GLN A 717 -8.70 31.95 13.71
CA GLN A 717 -9.13 31.54 15.06
C GLN A 717 -10.45 30.75 15.05
N ASP A 718 -11.40 31.13 14.18
CA ASP A 718 -12.70 30.46 14.02
C ASP A 718 -12.62 29.14 13.24
N GLN A 719 -11.41 28.56 13.11
CA GLN A 719 -11.12 27.31 12.41
C GLN A 719 -11.48 27.34 10.92
N VAL A 720 -11.59 28.54 10.32
CA VAL A 720 -11.81 28.69 8.88
C VAL A 720 -10.50 28.43 8.16
N ILE A 721 -10.51 27.49 7.22
CA ILE A 721 -9.34 27.13 6.40
C ILE A 721 -9.48 27.82 5.05
N GLN A 722 -8.56 28.72 4.74
CA GLN A 722 -8.48 29.38 3.44
C GLN A 722 -7.24 28.91 2.67
N LEU A 723 -7.44 28.47 1.44
CA LEU A 723 -6.39 28.07 0.51
C LEU A 723 -6.35 29.03 -0.68
N SER A 724 -5.17 29.55 -1.01
CA SER A 724 -4.91 30.37 -2.19
C SER A 724 -3.90 29.67 -3.09
N ILE A 725 -4.39 29.00 -4.13
CA ILE A 725 -3.59 28.17 -5.03
C ILE A 725 -3.21 28.98 -6.26
N GLN A 726 -1.91 29.13 -6.50
CA GLN A 726 -1.40 29.83 -7.69
C GLN A 726 -1.01 28.79 -8.75
N LEU A 727 -1.73 28.79 -9.87
CA LEU A 727 -1.42 28.00 -11.06
C LEU A 727 -0.90 28.93 -12.17
N SER A 728 -0.23 28.35 -13.17
CA SER A 728 0.26 29.07 -14.35
C SER A 728 -0.84 29.81 -15.13
N ASP A 729 -2.08 29.33 -15.04
CA ASP A 729 -3.22 29.79 -15.84
C ASP A 729 -4.50 30.04 -15.02
N ALA A 730 -4.43 30.02 -13.69
CA ALA A 730 -5.56 30.28 -12.79
C ALA A 730 -5.10 30.61 -11.37
N LYS A 731 -5.90 31.37 -10.63
CA LYS A 731 -5.82 31.50 -9.18
C LYS A 731 -7.11 30.96 -8.57
N ILE A 732 -6.99 30.03 -7.63
CA ILE A 732 -8.14 29.38 -6.99
C ILE A 732 -8.10 29.71 -5.50
N SER A 733 -9.18 30.32 -4.99
CA SER A 733 -9.40 30.55 -3.56
C SER A 733 -10.43 29.54 -3.07
N ILE A 734 -10.11 28.80 -2.01
CA ILE A 734 -11.02 27.82 -1.37
C ILE A 734 -11.17 28.23 0.08
N ILE A 735 -12.40 28.46 0.54
CA ILE A 735 -12.72 28.80 1.93
C ILE A 735 -13.56 27.67 2.49
N CYS A 736 -13.06 27.00 3.52
CA CYS A 736 -13.74 25.89 4.20
C CYS A 736 -14.19 26.35 5.58
N ARG A 737 -15.48 26.19 5.89
CA ARG A 737 -16.08 26.49 7.18
C ARG A 737 -16.75 25.23 7.72
N ASN A 738 -16.50 24.93 8.99
CA ASN A 738 -17.24 23.88 9.67
C ASN A 738 -18.66 24.36 9.90
N ASP A 739 -19.63 23.56 9.48
CA ASP A 739 -21.02 23.75 9.87
C ASP A 739 -21.15 23.19 11.29
N LEU A 740 -21.01 24.08 12.27
CA LEU A 740 -21.44 23.79 13.63
C LEU A 740 -22.95 24.06 13.67
N ASP A 741 -23.74 23.06 13.29
CA ASP A 741 -25.17 23.01 13.62
C ASP A 741 -25.36 22.74 15.12
#